data_AF-A0A3M7MV72-F1
#
_entry.id   AF-A0A3M7MV72-F1
#
_cell.length_a   1.000
_cell.length_b   1.000
_cell.length_c   1.000
_cell.angle_alpha   90.00
_cell.angle_beta   90.00
_cell.angle_gamma   90.00
#
_symmetry.space_group_name_H-M   'P 1'
#
loop_
_entity.id
_entity.type
_entity.pdbx_description
1 polymer ?
#
loop_
_entity_poly.entity_id
_entity_poly.type
_entity_poly.pdbx_seq_one_letter_code
_entity_poly.pdbx_strand_id
1 'polypeptide(L)'
;MADKEATIYVVDVSRSMGNSHHGREQSDLDWALTYVWDKITTTVSTGRKTAQVGVIGLGTDETNNGMMAEDAYQHISILTPIQQILLPELQRLAKVLKPSKTDERDALSAIIIAVDAIMKHCKHLKFRKKIVLVTNGTGMIDDDDIESTAQQIQRNGIDLVVLGIDFGRADQDKAKSHSEETLRKLVDSCRGVLGTMQEAVDELERPEIKLVRPQPTYRGQLRLGDPEHYDTAITIDVERYFKVVVRRPPTASASAMRTGPFDLAEGGRGLDTVHNEYKYFVVDKSRAGNKLELNREDLAKGYEYGRTAVHISQTDENITRLEATAGYEIMGFIAAENVERYMLIDNSSMLVAQRANDKAALALSSLIQALYIQESVAVARFVKKDMAEPQITLLSPLVEPDFECLVENVLPFAEDVRAYRFPPLDKVLTVSGKQLTSHRLLPGSELQLAMDDLVDAMSLVGPARRHSDRQDEEEHGEEAFALDDTFSPALHTIEGAIKHRAIYPQAPLPPKPQTFLAYSKPPEHVGQAAQAAVDRVVKAAEIKKVPAKAKGRRKYREMEKPISGLDIETLFRKEKGHGRGGGHTPISKDNAIPDFKQALAAPETDAAIKAAFEQMSAIVEQWVRSSFGEQNYERAIEGLGVMRSEAVELEMPDLYNGVLSALKDKVLHDQLGGNRRDFWAKARWTKGLGLIDSLETDGVSGVGRDEAVAFWVLR
;
A
#
# COMPACT_ATOMS: atom_id res chain seq x y z
N MET A 1 -19.27 9.94 23.44
CA MET A 1 -18.33 9.75 24.56
C MET A 1 -17.82 8.31 24.49
N ALA A 2 -16.51 8.09 24.53
CA ALA A 2 -15.93 6.75 24.54
C ALA A 2 -16.13 6.12 25.94
N ASP A 3 -16.43 4.82 25.99
CA ASP A 3 -16.57 4.11 27.26
C ASP A 3 -15.23 4.12 28.01
N LYS A 4 -15.28 4.29 29.33
CA LYS A 4 -14.10 4.14 30.19
C LYS A 4 -13.85 2.65 30.41
N GLU A 5 -12.61 2.22 30.32
CA GLU A 5 -12.21 0.81 30.41
C GLU A 5 -11.13 0.68 31.50
N ALA A 6 -11.29 -0.29 32.39
CA ALA A 6 -10.33 -0.64 33.43
C ALA A 6 -10.05 -2.14 33.37
N THR A 7 -8.84 -2.51 32.93
CA THR A 7 -8.44 -3.91 32.76
C THR A 7 -7.27 -4.23 33.69
N ILE A 8 -7.38 -5.30 34.47
CA ILE A 8 -6.25 -5.84 35.26
C ILE A 8 -5.76 -7.13 34.64
N TYR A 9 -4.45 -7.22 34.40
CA TYR A 9 -3.78 -8.47 34.06
C TYR A 9 -3.13 -9.04 35.32
N VAL A 10 -3.58 -10.21 35.74
CA VAL A 10 -2.97 -11.02 36.80
C VAL A 10 -2.08 -12.04 36.11
N VAL A 11 -0.76 -11.89 36.26
CA VAL A 11 0.24 -12.72 35.57
C VAL A 11 0.95 -13.59 36.59
N ASP A 12 0.85 -14.91 36.44
CA ASP A 12 1.64 -15.88 37.19
C ASP A 12 3.11 -15.76 36.79
N VAL A 13 3.94 -15.35 37.75
CA VAL A 13 5.39 -15.19 37.61
C VAL A 13 6.15 -16.16 38.52
N SER A 14 5.52 -17.27 38.91
CA SER A 14 6.16 -18.30 39.71
C SER A 14 7.34 -18.96 39.01
N ARG A 15 8.17 -19.68 39.79
CA ARG A 15 9.32 -20.43 39.27
C ARG A 15 8.90 -21.45 38.22
N SER A 16 7.76 -22.12 38.41
CA SER A 16 7.22 -23.14 37.51
C SER A 16 6.86 -22.59 36.13
N MET A 17 6.52 -21.30 36.02
CA MET A 17 6.28 -20.62 34.74
C MET A 17 7.58 -20.38 33.95
N GLY A 18 8.76 -20.52 34.57
CA GLY A 18 10.06 -20.44 33.90
C GLY A 18 10.43 -21.69 33.09
N ASN A 19 9.65 -22.76 33.19
CA ASN A 19 9.90 -24.00 32.45
C ASN A 19 9.31 -23.92 31.04
N SER A 20 9.86 -24.72 30.13
CA SER A 20 9.33 -24.90 28.77
C SER A 20 8.66 -26.26 28.64
N HIS A 21 7.41 -26.29 28.17
CA HIS A 21 6.69 -27.53 27.91
C HIS A 21 6.41 -27.75 26.42
N HIS A 22 6.15 -29.01 26.06
CA HIS A 22 5.66 -29.44 24.74
C HIS A 22 6.53 -29.05 23.53
N GLY A 23 7.86 -29.04 23.71
CA GLY A 23 8.80 -28.76 22.62
C GLY A 23 8.87 -27.29 22.20
N ARG A 24 8.27 -26.38 22.96
CA ARG A 24 8.43 -24.93 22.78
C ARG A 24 9.85 -24.51 23.20
N GLU A 25 10.48 -23.63 22.41
CA GLU A 25 11.76 -23.01 22.77
C GLU A 25 11.62 -21.93 23.85
N GLN A 26 10.43 -21.32 23.97
CA GLN A 26 10.12 -20.28 24.93
C GLN A 26 9.65 -20.86 26.26
N SER A 27 9.83 -20.13 27.36
CA SER A 27 9.24 -20.48 28.66
C SER A 27 7.73 -20.28 28.65
N ASP A 28 7.02 -20.95 29.54
CA ASP A 28 5.57 -20.79 29.71
C ASP A 28 5.21 -19.32 30.05
N LEU A 29 6.04 -18.62 30.82
CA LEU A 29 5.90 -17.19 31.09
C LEU A 29 6.08 -16.35 29.83
N ASP A 30 7.15 -16.56 29.06
CA ASP A 30 7.40 -15.76 27.85
C ASP A 30 6.29 -15.96 26.80
N TRP A 31 5.77 -17.19 26.72
CA TRP A 31 4.64 -17.51 25.87
C TRP A 31 3.35 -16.82 26.32
N ALA A 32 3.03 -16.89 27.62
CA ALA A 32 1.93 -16.14 28.24
C ALA A 32 2.04 -14.63 28.03
N LEU A 33 3.25 -14.10 28.20
CA LEU A 33 3.55 -12.69 28.02
C LEU A 33 3.34 -12.21 26.59
N THR A 34 3.44 -13.08 25.58
CA THR A 34 3.14 -12.71 24.18
C THR A 34 1.70 -12.17 24.05
N TYR A 35 0.73 -12.85 24.67
CA TYR A 35 -0.65 -12.40 24.72
C TYR A 35 -0.83 -11.13 25.57
N VAL A 36 -0.28 -11.12 26.79
CA VAL A 36 -0.41 -9.99 27.71
C VAL A 36 0.18 -8.72 27.09
N TRP A 37 1.36 -8.82 26.49
CA TRP A 37 2.01 -7.69 25.84
C TRP A 37 1.26 -7.20 24.61
N ASP A 38 0.72 -8.09 23.78
CA ASP A 38 -0.07 -7.64 22.64
C ASP A 38 -1.30 -6.83 23.10
N LYS A 39 -2.08 -7.34 24.07
CA LYS A 39 -3.27 -6.63 24.55
C LYS A 39 -2.93 -5.32 25.26
N ILE A 40 -1.86 -5.28 26.08
CA ILE A 40 -1.38 -4.05 26.72
C ILE A 40 -0.91 -3.04 25.67
N THR A 41 -0.04 -3.44 24.73
CA THR A 41 0.49 -2.53 23.71
C THR A 41 -0.57 -2.04 22.73
N THR A 42 -1.54 -2.88 22.37
CA THR A 42 -2.74 -2.47 21.63
C THR A 42 -3.49 -1.38 22.38
N THR A 43 -3.75 -1.57 23.68
CA THR A 43 -4.40 -0.55 24.52
C THR A 43 -3.61 0.76 24.54
N VAL A 44 -2.28 0.69 24.77
CA VAL A 44 -1.37 1.85 24.78
C VAL A 44 -1.36 2.57 23.44
N SER A 45 -1.33 1.84 22.33
CA SER A 45 -1.35 2.39 20.97
C SER A 45 -2.60 3.22 20.67
N THR A 46 -3.71 2.98 21.38
CA THR A 46 -4.92 3.80 21.21
C THR A 46 -4.76 5.21 21.75
N GLY A 47 -3.79 5.45 22.65
CA GLY A 47 -3.53 6.74 23.29
C GLY A 47 -4.68 7.24 24.18
N ARG A 48 -5.70 6.41 24.45
CA ARG A 48 -6.89 6.80 25.20
C ARG A 48 -6.57 6.89 26.70
N LYS A 49 -6.69 8.09 27.29
CA LYS A 49 -6.59 8.29 28.75
C LYS A 49 -7.63 7.51 29.55
N THR A 50 -8.75 7.17 28.90
CA THR A 50 -9.88 6.44 29.49
C THR A 50 -9.71 4.93 29.47
N ALA A 51 -8.69 4.40 28.79
CA ALA A 51 -8.34 2.99 28.79
C ALA A 51 -7.18 2.78 29.76
N GLN A 52 -7.49 2.28 30.95
CA GLN A 52 -6.56 2.16 32.06
C GLN A 52 -6.26 0.69 32.32
N VAL A 53 -4.99 0.39 32.58
CA VAL A 53 -4.50 -0.96 32.77
C VAL A 53 -3.78 -1.06 34.12
N GLY A 54 -4.05 -2.12 34.86
CA GLY A 54 -3.29 -2.55 36.03
C GLY A 54 -2.61 -3.89 35.77
N VAL A 55 -1.49 -4.14 36.44
CA VAL A 55 -0.75 -5.42 36.36
C VAL A 55 -0.44 -5.91 37.76
N ILE A 56 -0.83 -7.14 38.05
CA ILE A 56 -0.59 -7.83 39.32
C ILE A 56 0.26 -9.07 39.02
N GLY A 57 1.36 -9.23 39.77
CA GLY A 57 2.17 -10.44 39.75
C GLY A 57 1.66 -11.43 40.78
N LEU A 58 1.42 -12.67 40.34
CA LEU A 58 1.06 -13.82 41.17
C LEU A 58 2.28 -14.72 41.33
N GLY A 59 2.61 -15.13 42.56
CA GLY A 59 3.82 -15.93 42.84
C GLY A 59 5.11 -15.10 42.82
N THR A 60 5.05 -13.85 43.27
CA THR A 60 6.21 -12.95 43.35
C THR A 60 7.09 -13.25 44.56
N ASP A 61 8.41 -13.01 44.45
CA ASP A 61 9.36 -13.14 45.57
C ASP A 61 8.99 -12.27 46.78
N GLU A 62 8.42 -11.09 46.51
CA GLU A 62 7.92 -10.15 47.53
C GLU A 62 6.39 -10.12 47.54
N THR A 63 5.80 -9.57 48.61
CA THR A 63 4.36 -9.33 48.72
C THR A 63 4.11 -7.82 48.81
N ASN A 64 3.35 -7.27 47.87
CA ASN A 64 3.01 -5.84 47.86
C ASN A 64 1.57 -5.65 47.38
N ASN A 65 0.62 -5.81 48.29
CA ASN A 65 -0.80 -5.60 48.04
C ASN A 65 -1.50 -4.97 49.26
N GLY A 66 -2.73 -4.51 49.07
CA GLY A 66 -3.48 -3.80 50.10
C GLY A 66 -3.93 -4.64 51.30
N MET A 67 -3.75 -5.97 51.25
CA MET A 67 -4.15 -6.93 52.28
C MET A 67 -2.97 -7.80 52.76
N MET A 68 -1.73 -7.35 52.54
CA MET A 68 -0.50 -8.11 52.84
C MET A 68 -0.29 -8.46 54.33
N ALA A 69 -1.15 -7.95 55.23
CA ALA A 69 -1.13 -8.26 56.65
C ALA A 69 -1.80 -9.62 56.97
N GLU A 70 -2.57 -10.17 56.04
CA GLU A 70 -3.21 -11.47 56.16
C GLU A 70 -2.37 -12.51 55.40
N ASP A 71 -2.14 -13.67 56.03
CA ASP A 71 -1.27 -14.72 55.47
C ASP A 71 -1.82 -15.31 54.16
N ALA A 72 -3.12 -15.18 53.91
CA ALA A 72 -3.78 -15.65 52.68
C ALA A 72 -3.33 -14.90 51.41
N TYR A 73 -2.86 -13.65 51.52
CA TYR A 73 -2.49 -12.82 50.36
C TYR A 73 -0.98 -12.66 50.16
N GLN A 74 -0.18 -13.62 50.63
CA GLN A 74 1.27 -13.65 50.40
C GLN A 74 1.62 -13.96 48.94
N HIS A 75 2.82 -13.57 48.51
CA HIS A 75 3.36 -13.75 47.15
C HIS A 75 2.53 -13.10 46.02
N ILE A 76 1.76 -12.07 46.35
CA ILE A 76 0.97 -11.29 45.39
C ILE A 76 1.41 -9.83 45.46
N SER A 77 1.81 -9.26 44.32
CA SER A 77 2.28 -7.88 44.22
C SER A 77 1.60 -7.08 43.12
N ILE A 78 1.10 -5.88 43.44
CA ILE A 78 0.59 -4.93 42.47
C ILE A 78 1.79 -4.25 41.79
N LEU A 79 2.22 -4.81 40.65
CA LEU A 79 3.37 -4.29 39.89
C LEU A 79 3.07 -2.92 39.30
N THR A 80 1.84 -2.71 38.84
CA THR A 80 1.38 -1.42 38.32
C THR A 80 -0.07 -1.17 38.73
N PRO A 81 -0.37 -0.06 39.44
CA PRO A 81 -1.74 0.29 39.77
C PRO A 81 -2.53 0.63 38.51
N ILE A 82 -3.86 0.64 38.59
CA ILE A 82 -4.73 0.95 37.43
C ILE A 82 -4.47 2.38 36.96
N GLN A 83 -3.79 2.53 35.84
CA GLN A 83 -3.47 3.84 35.26
C GLN A 83 -3.32 3.76 33.74
N GLN A 84 -3.14 4.91 33.10
CA GLN A 84 -2.74 4.92 31.70
C GLN A 84 -1.28 4.47 31.59
N ILE A 85 -1.04 3.35 30.91
CA ILE A 85 0.32 2.87 30.65
C ILE A 85 0.97 3.74 29.56
N LEU A 86 2.16 4.25 29.87
CA LEU A 86 3.01 4.99 28.95
C LEU A 86 4.29 4.19 28.64
N LEU A 87 5.05 4.61 27.64
CA LEU A 87 6.24 3.90 27.19
C LEU A 87 7.27 3.58 28.31
N PRO A 88 7.59 4.49 29.26
CA PRO A 88 8.53 4.16 30.33
C PRO A 88 8.02 3.04 31.25
N GLU A 89 6.71 3.02 31.50
CA GLU A 89 6.05 2.01 32.34
C GLU A 89 6.08 0.64 31.65
N LEU A 90 5.80 0.60 30.34
CA LEU A 90 5.91 -0.62 29.53
C LEU A 90 7.33 -1.23 29.62
N GLN A 91 8.36 -0.39 29.50
CA GLN A 91 9.76 -0.80 29.59
C GLN A 91 10.18 -1.20 31.02
N ARG A 92 9.53 -0.66 32.04
CA ARG A 92 9.70 -1.08 33.44
C ARG A 92 9.10 -2.46 33.65
N LEU A 93 7.84 -2.66 33.26
CA LEU A 93 7.14 -3.93 33.38
C LEU A 93 7.88 -5.07 32.67
N ALA A 94 8.47 -4.82 31.49
CA ALA A 94 9.29 -5.80 30.78
C ALA A 94 10.54 -6.28 31.55
N LYS A 95 11.02 -5.48 32.52
CA LYS A 95 12.16 -5.86 33.38
C LYS A 95 11.71 -6.62 34.64
N VAL A 96 10.49 -6.36 35.10
CA VAL A 96 9.91 -6.89 36.36
C VAL A 96 9.20 -8.22 36.15
N LEU A 97 8.52 -8.39 35.00
CA LEU A 97 7.83 -9.62 34.63
C LEU A 97 8.85 -10.70 34.22
N LYS A 98 9.40 -11.38 35.22
CA LYS A 98 10.34 -12.50 35.08
C LYS A 98 9.97 -13.59 36.07
N PRO A 99 10.39 -14.85 35.84
CA PRO A 99 10.13 -15.93 36.80
C PRO A 99 10.78 -15.63 38.15
N SER A 100 9.99 -15.82 39.21
CA SER A 100 10.38 -15.69 40.61
C SER A 100 11.06 -16.98 41.10
N LYS A 101 11.54 -16.98 42.34
CA LYS A 101 12.19 -18.14 42.96
C LYS A 101 11.22 -19.05 43.72
N THR A 102 10.02 -18.55 44.01
CA THR A 102 8.96 -19.27 44.71
C THR A 102 7.95 -19.90 43.74
N ASP A 103 7.32 -20.98 44.19
CA ASP A 103 6.15 -21.59 43.55
C ASP A 103 4.86 -21.41 44.39
N GLU A 104 4.99 -20.85 45.60
CA GLU A 104 3.86 -20.59 46.48
C GLU A 104 3.03 -19.43 45.93
N ARG A 105 1.75 -19.73 45.64
CA ARG A 105 0.80 -18.78 45.05
C ARG A 105 -0.62 -19.32 45.16
N ASP A 106 -1.56 -18.42 45.37
CA ASP A 106 -2.99 -18.70 45.26
C ASP A 106 -3.64 -17.77 44.22
N ALA A 107 -4.19 -18.40 43.18
CA ALA A 107 -4.83 -17.70 42.08
C ALA A 107 -6.13 -17.01 42.51
N LEU A 108 -6.90 -17.61 43.44
CA LEU A 108 -8.16 -17.03 43.90
C LEU A 108 -7.89 -15.75 44.71
N SER A 109 -6.93 -15.80 45.63
CA SER A 109 -6.47 -14.63 46.38
C SER A 109 -6.03 -13.49 45.46
N ALA A 110 -5.32 -13.76 44.36
CA ALA A 110 -4.95 -12.71 43.41
C ALA A 110 -6.14 -12.12 42.65
N ILE A 111 -7.18 -12.92 42.36
CA ILE A 111 -8.45 -12.40 41.80
C ILE A 111 -9.14 -11.49 42.82
N ILE A 112 -9.16 -11.85 44.11
CA ILE A 112 -9.74 -11.03 45.17
C ILE A 112 -9.02 -9.67 45.27
N ILE A 113 -7.67 -9.67 45.24
CA ILE A 113 -6.88 -8.43 45.21
C ILE A 113 -7.18 -7.61 43.95
N ALA A 114 -7.37 -8.25 42.79
CA ALA A 114 -7.75 -7.56 41.56
C ALA A 114 -9.15 -6.92 41.66
N VAL A 115 -10.13 -7.62 42.24
CA VAL A 115 -11.48 -7.09 42.48
C VAL A 115 -11.43 -5.88 43.42
N ASP A 116 -10.68 -5.97 44.52
CA ASP A 116 -10.48 -4.85 45.45
C ASP A 116 -9.82 -3.64 44.77
N ALA A 117 -8.77 -3.86 43.98
CA ALA A 117 -8.10 -2.81 43.22
C ALA A 117 -9.06 -2.11 42.23
N ILE A 118 -9.90 -2.87 41.51
CA ILE A 118 -10.93 -2.31 40.61
C ILE A 118 -11.96 -1.50 41.40
N MET A 119 -12.44 -2.01 42.54
CA MET A 119 -13.44 -1.32 43.35
C MET A 119 -12.89 0.00 43.92
N LYS A 120 -11.68 0.00 44.48
CA LYS A 120 -11.01 1.19 45.02
C LYS A 120 -10.79 2.27 43.96
N HIS A 121 -10.47 1.86 42.74
CA HIS A 121 -10.19 2.76 41.63
C HIS A 121 -11.47 3.31 40.97
N CYS A 122 -12.41 2.43 40.61
CA CYS A 122 -13.62 2.82 39.91
C CYS A 122 -14.60 3.55 40.83
N LYS A 123 -14.65 3.20 42.13
CA LYS A 123 -15.62 3.75 43.09
C LYS A 123 -17.04 3.71 42.51
N HIS A 124 -17.66 4.87 42.30
CA HIS A 124 -19.00 5.04 41.72
C HIS A 124 -18.99 5.39 40.22
N LEU A 125 -17.82 5.44 39.57
CA LEU A 125 -17.69 5.77 38.16
C LEU A 125 -18.03 4.56 37.29
N LYS A 126 -18.73 4.82 36.19
CA LYS A 126 -19.06 3.79 35.18
C LYS A 126 -17.82 3.46 34.34
N PHE A 127 -17.27 2.27 34.55
CA PHE A 127 -16.20 1.66 33.75
C PHE A 127 -16.67 0.30 33.24
N ARG A 128 -16.24 -0.10 32.05
CA ARG A 128 -16.15 -1.50 31.65
C ARG A 128 -14.97 -2.11 32.39
N LYS A 129 -15.21 -3.12 33.21
CA LYS A 129 -14.22 -3.70 34.13
C LYS A 129 -13.87 -5.10 33.66
N LYS A 130 -12.59 -5.39 33.48
CA LYS A 130 -12.13 -6.70 33.02
C LYS A 130 -10.95 -7.19 33.85
N ILE A 131 -10.95 -8.46 34.24
CA ILE A 131 -9.82 -9.13 34.91
C ILE A 131 -9.38 -10.27 33.99
N VAL A 132 -8.08 -10.34 33.71
CA VAL A 132 -7.49 -11.42 32.92
C VAL A 132 -6.43 -12.13 33.78
N LEU A 133 -6.69 -13.38 34.15
CA LEU A 133 -5.72 -14.24 34.85
C LEU A 133 -4.99 -15.11 33.83
N VAL A 134 -3.67 -15.15 33.92
CA VAL A 134 -2.82 -16.05 33.12
C VAL A 134 -1.97 -16.89 34.05
N THR A 135 -2.13 -18.23 34.00
CA THR A 135 -1.44 -19.17 34.89
C THR A 135 -1.24 -20.54 34.22
N ASN A 136 -0.25 -21.30 34.70
CA ASN A 136 -0.11 -22.73 34.38
C ASN A 136 -0.93 -23.65 35.29
N GLY A 137 -1.63 -23.10 36.29
CA GLY A 137 -2.54 -23.83 37.17
C GLY A 137 -1.87 -24.85 38.10
N THR A 138 -0.54 -24.82 38.29
CA THR A 138 0.14 -25.79 39.16
C THR A 138 0.20 -25.38 40.64
N GLY A 139 -0.24 -24.15 40.97
CA GLY A 139 -0.40 -23.69 42.34
C GLY A 139 -1.63 -24.30 43.02
N MET A 140 -1.57 -24.43 44.35
CA MET A 140 -2.73 -24.79 45.16
C MET A 140 -3.69 -23.59 45.22
N ILE A 141 -4.97 -23.84 45.02
CA ILE A 141 -6.02 -22.82 45.12
C ILE A 141 -6.86 -23.15 46.35
N ASP A 142 -7.15 -22.13 47.15
CA ASP A 142 -8.11 -22.28 48.25
C ASP A 142 -9.54 -22.22 47.70
N ASP A 143 -10.34 -23.24 47.97
CA ASP A 143 -11.68 -23.41 47.40
C ASP A 143 -12.78 -22.71 48.24
N ASP A 144 -12.46 -22.24 49.44
CA ASP A 144 -13.46 -21.80 50.43
C ASP A 144 -14.21 -20.51 50.01
N ASP A 145 -13.58 -19.63 49.22
CA ASP A 145 -14.10 -18.29 48.86
C ASP A 145 -14.61 -18.14 47.41
N ILE A 146 -14.82 -19.25 46.70
CA ILE A 146 -15.24 -19.22 45.28
C ILE A 146 -16.60 -18.56 45.10
N GLU A 147 -17.61 -18.97 45.87
CA GLU A 147 -18.98 -18.48 45.73
C GLU A 147 -19.09 -17.00 46.08
N SER A 148 -18.40 -16.58 47.15
CA SER A 148 -18.38 -15.19 47.61
C SER A 148 -17.72 -14.29 46.56
N THR A 149 -16.60 -14.73 45.98
CA THR A 149 -15.87 -14.04 44.92
C THR A 149 -16.69 -13.94 43.64
N ALA A 150 -17.34 -15.03 43.20
CA ALA A 150 -18.19 -15.04 42.01
C ALA A 150 -19.35 -14.02 42.13
N GLN A 151 -20.00 -13.97 43.30
CA GLN A 151 -21.06 -12.98 43.56
C GLN A 151 -20.54 -11.55 43.50
N GLN A 152 -19.34 -11.27 44.02
CA GLN A 152 -18.74 -9.94 43.95
C GLN A 152 -18.41 -9.52 42.51
N ILE A 153 -17.90 -10.44 41.69
CA ILE A 153 -17.60 -10.20 40.27
C ILE A 153 -18.89 -9.83 39.52
N GLN A 154 -19.95 -10.60 39.71
CA GLN A 154 -21.25 -10.35 39.06
C GLN A 154 -21.90 -9.05 39.52
N ARG A 155 -21.96 -8.80 40.83
CA ARG A 155 -22.56 -7.57 41.39
C ARG A 155 -21.87 -6.31 40.87
N ASN A 156 -20.56 -6.38 40.64
CA ASN A 156 -19.77 -5.26 40.15
C ASN A 156 -19.71 -5.15 38.62
N GLY A 157 -20.28 -6.11 37.88
CA GLY A 157 -20.22 -6.19 36.42
C GLY A 157 -18.79 -6.29 35.90
N ILE A 158 -18.00 -7.19 36.48
CA ILE A 158 -16.60 -7.44 36.08
C ILE A 158 -16.56 -8.65 35.16
N ASP A 159 -15.93 -8.50 34.00
CA ASP A 159 -15.69 -9.61 33.07
C ASP A 159 -14.41 -10.37 33.48
N LEU A 160 -14.54 -11.62 33.90
CA LEU A 160 -13.40 -12.48 34.25
C LEU A 160 -13.00 -13.36 33.05
N VAL A 161 -11.73 -13.32 32.68
CA VAL A 161 -11.12 -14.22 31.69
C VAL A 161 -9.97 -14.96 32.35
N VAL A 162 -9.99 -16.28 32.29
CA VAL A 162 -8.91 -17.14 32.80
C VAL A 162 -8.28 -17.86 31.62
N LEU A 163 -6.97 -17.67 31.46
CA LEU A 163 -6.17 -18.33 30.43
C LEU A 163 -5.20 -19.29 31.07
N GLY A 164 -5.45 -20.58 30.84
CA GLY A 164 -4.61 -21.66 31.35
C GLY A 164 -3.60 -22.15 30.31
N ILE A 165 -2.35 -22.31 30.74
CA ILE A 165 -1.35 -23.01 29.94
C ILE A 165 -1.64 -24.51 30.01
N ASP A 166 -1.91 -25.13 28.86
CA ASP A 166 -2.19 -26.57 28.72
C ASP A 166 -3.38 -27.08 29.55
N PHE A 167 -4.46 -26.28 29.66
CA PHE A 167 -5.75 -26.73 30.20
C PHE A 167 -6.49 -27.65 29.21
N GLY A 168 -7.32 -28.56 29.71
CA GLY A 168 -8.11 -29.49 28.88
C GLY A 168 -7.35 -30.65 28.22
N ARG A 169 -6.05 -30.83 28.52
CA ARG A 169 -5.24 -31.96 28.03
C ARG A 169 -5.25 -33.16 28.97
N ALA A 170 -5.09 -34.38 28.43
CA ALA A 170 -5.22 -35.64 29.18
C ALA A 170 -4.01 -36.02 30.06
N ASP A 171 -2.82 -35.46 29.79
CA ASP A 171 -1.56 -35.77 30.49
C ASP A 171 -1.30 -34.88 31.72
N GLN A 172 -2.34 -34.46 32.44
CA GLN A 172 -2.20 -33.47 33.52
C GLN A 172 -1.87 -34.09 34.89
N ASP A 173 -1.01 -33.41 35.64
CA ASP A 173 -0.82 -33.64 37.08
C ASP A 173 -2.14 -33.45 37.84
N LYS A 174 -2.37 -34.27 38.87
CA LYS A 174 -3.60 -34.22 39.69
C LYS A 174 -3.85 -32.84 40.32
N ALA A 175 -2.78 -32.15 40.73
CA ALA A 175 -2.87 -30.80 41.28
C ALA A 175 -3.39 -29.79 40.25
N LYS A 176 -2.91 -29.87 39.01
CA LYS A 176 -3.34 -28.99 37.92
C LYS A 176 -4.78 -29.25 37.49
N SER A 177 -5.19 -30.51 37.44
CA SER A 177 -6.59 -30.87 37.15
C SER A 177 -7.56 -30.32 38.20
N HIS A 178 -7.18 -30.39 39.49
CA HIS A 178 -7.98 -29.82 40.57
C HIS A 178 -8.09 -28.30 40.45
N SER A 179 -6.97 -27.61 40.24
CA SER A 179 -6.96 -26.15 40.04
C SER A 179 -7.75 -25.71 38.79
N GLU A 180 -7.71 -26.48 37.70
CA GLU A 180 -8.53 -26.25 36.50
C GLU A 180 -10.03 -26.39 36.81
N GLU A 181 -10.44 -27.44 37.52
CA GLU A 181 -11.83 -27.64 37.94
C GLU A 181 -12.33 -26.52 38.86
N THR A 182 -11.51 -26.10 39.82
CA THR A 182 -11.80 -24.98 40.72
C THR A 182 -12.00 -23.68 39.96
N LEU A 183 -11.09 -23.34 39.05
CA LEU A 183 -11.20 -22.13 38.22
C LEU A 183 -12.40 -22.21 37.27
N ARG A 184 -12.72 -23.40 36.74
CA ARG A 184 -13.92 -23.62 35.92
C ARG A 184 -15.19 -23.35 36.73
N LYS A 185 -15.30 -23.87 37.95
CA LYS A 185 -16.44 -23.59 38.85
C LYS A 185 -16.61 -22.09 39.12
N LEU A 186 -15.51 -21.37 39.37
CA LEU A 186 -15.53 -19.91 39.57
C LEU A 186 -16.03 -19.18 38.32
N VAL A 187 -15.50 -19.55 37.15
CA VAL A 187 -15.83 -18.94 35.85
C VAL A 187 -17.29 -19.19 35.47
N ASP A 188 -17.78 -20.42 35.61
CA ASP A 188 -19.17 -20.77 35.33
C ASP A 188 -20.12 -20.03 36.27
N SER A 189 -19.75 -19.92 37.55
CA SER A 189 -20.51 -19.19 38.55
C SER A 189 -20.59 -17.69 38.28
N CYS A 190 -19.57 -17.09 37.65
CA CYS A 190 -19.53 -15.66 37.35
C CYS A 190 -19.90 -15.29 35.90
N ARG A 191 -20.17 -16.28 35.03
CA ARG A 191 -20.34 -16.13 33.56
C ARG A 191 -19.09 -15.56 32.87
N GLY A 192 -17.91 -15.94 33.36
CA GLY A 192 -16.62 -15.57 32.75
C GLY A 192 -16.27 -16.46 31.55
N VAL A 193 -15.03 -16.32 31.07
CA VAL A 193 -14.48 -17.15 29.99
C VAL A 193 -13.24 -17.90 30.48
N LEU A 194 -13.24 -19.22 30.32
CA LEU A 194 -12.06 -20.07 30.52
C LEU A 194 -11.57 -20.49 29.13
N GLY A 195 -10.32 -20.17 28.81
CA GLY A 195 -9.70 -20.52 27.53
C GLY A 195 -8.29 -21.08 27.71
N THR A 196 -7.79 -21.74 26.69
CA THR A 196 -6.38 -22.17 26.67
C THR A 196 -5.49 -21.05 26.15
N MET A 197 -4.23 -21.02 26.62
CA MET A 197 -3.25 -20.08 26.07
C MET A 197 -2.94 -20.34 24.59
N GLN A 198 -3.15 -21.57 24.09
CA GLN A 198 -2.94 -21.90 22.68
C GLN A 198 -3.97 -21.17 21.81
N GLU A 199 -5.25 -21.33 22.11
CA GLU A 199 -6.34 -20.64 21.41
C GLU A 199 -6.15 -19.11 21.46
N ALA A 200 -5.74 -18.59 22.62
CA ALA A 200 -5.50 -17.15 22.79
C ALA A 200 -4.35 -16.63 21.94
N VAL A 201 -3.28 -17.40 21.73
CA VAL A 201 -2.14 -17.02 20.89
C VAL A 201 -2.48 -17.20 19.41
N ASP A 202 -3.20 -18.26 19.05
CA ASP A 202 -3.67 -18.46 17.67
C ASP A 202 -4.63 -17.32 17.25
N GLU A 203 -5.43 -16.80 18.18
CA GLU A 203 -6.26 -15.61 17.94
C GLU A 203 -5.42 -14.34 17.68
N LEU A 204 -4.23 -14.19 18.27
CA LEU A 204 -3.35 -13.04 18.02
C LEU A 204 -2.79 -13.02 16.59
N GLU A 205 -2.72 -14.18 15.93
CA GLU A 205 -2.29 -14.23 14.53
C GLU A 205 -3.26 -13.51 13.62
N ARG A 206 -4.56 -13.47 13.99
CA ARG A 206 -5.57 -12.67 13.32
C ARG A 206 -5.48 -11.22 13.82
N PRO A 207 -5.14 -10.26 12.95
CA PRO A 207 -5.00 -8.89 13.40
C PRO A 207 -6.30 -8.30 13.91
N GLU A 208 -6.25 -7.64 15.06
CA GLU A 208 -7.43 -6.97 15.62
C GLU A 208 -7.85 -5.77 14.75
N ILE A 209 -9.12 -5.77 14.35
CA ILE A 209 -9.73 -4.64 13.69
C ILE A 209 -10.13 -3.61 14.75
N LYS A 210 -9.52 -2.43 14.67
CA LYS A 210 -9.88 -1.30 15.54
C LYS A 210 -11.29 -0.84 15.20
N LEU A 211 -12.23 -1.10 16.11
CA LEU A 211 -13.58 -0.54 16.05
C LEU A 211 -13.52 0.97 16.29
N VAL A 212 -13.87 1.75 15.28
CA VAL A 212 -13.97 3.21 15.36
C VAL A 212 -15.44 3.58 15.29
N ARG A 213 -15.89 4.45 16.19
CA ARG A 213 -17.25 4.99 16.12
C ARG A 213 -17.39 5.77 14.80
N PRO A 214 -18.36 5.42 13.94
CA PRO A 214 -18.52 6.10 12.66
C PRO A 214 -18.91 7.56 12.90
N GLN A 215 -18.25 8.47 12.17
CA GLN A 215 -18.58 9.90 12.15
C GLN A 215 -19.27 10.23 10.83
N PRO A 216 -20.44 10.89 10.86
CA PRO A 216 -21.10 11.30 9.64
C PRO A 216 -20.25 12.34 8.91
N THR A 217 -20.03 12.10 7.63
CA THR A 217 -19.29 12.97 6.70
C THR A 217 -20.15 14.10 6.16
N TYR A 218 -21.46 13.91 6.14
CA TYR A 218 -22.47 14.88 5.75
C TYR A 218 -23.76 14.60 6.52
N ARG A 219 -24.48 15.68 6.86
CA ARG A 219 -25.81 15.67 7.44
C ARG A 219 -26.63 16.71 6.71
N GLY A 220 -27.74 16.31 6.11
CA GLY A 220 -28.57 17.22 5.34
C GLY A 220 -29.70 16.50 4.63
N GLN A 221 -30.21 17.11 3.57
CA GLN A 221 -31.38 16.61 2.85
C GLN A 221 -30.97 16.05 1.50
N LEU A 222 -31.42 14.82 1.23
CA LEU A 222 -31.48 14.27 -0.12
C LEU A 222 -32.76 14.78 -0.78
N ARG A 223 -32.60 15.50 -1.89
CA ARG A 223 -33.70 16.18 -2.59
C ARG A 223 -33.96 15.52 -3.94
N LEU A 224 -35.23 15.34 -4.27
CA LEU A 224 -35.70 15.02 -5.62
C LEU A 224 -36.58 16.18 -6.09
N GLY A 225 -36.07 16.94 -7.05
CA GLY A 225 -36.63 18.24 -7.44
C GLY A 225 -36.20 19.37 -6.50
N ASP A 226 -36.70 20.56 -6.78
CA ASP A 226 -36.37 21.78 -6.01
C ASP A 226 -37.51 22.15 -5.06
N PRO A 227 -37.32 22.04 -3.73
CA PRO A 227 -38.36 22.35 -2.74
C PRO A 227 -38.70 23.84 -2.63
N GLU A 228 -37.86 24.74 -3.13
CA GLU A 228 -38.16 26.18 -3.12
C GLU A 228 -39.10 26.57 -4.26
N HIS A 229 -39.06 25.83 -5.36
CA HIS A 229 -39.80 26.13 -6.58
C HIS A 229 -41.00 25.20 -6.83
N TYR A 230 -41.00 23.98 -6.28
CA TYR A 230 -42.02 22.97 -6.56
C TYR A 230 -42.57 22.30 -5.30
N ASP A 231 -43.89 22.36 -5.14
CA ASP A 231 -44.63 21.70 -4.05
C ASP A 231 -44.56 20.16 -4.10
N THR A 232 -44.24 19.61 -5.27
CA THR A 232 -44.07 18.17 -5.52
C THR A 232 -42.67 17.66 -5.20
N ALA A 233 -41.74 18.53 -4.82
CA ALA A 233 -40.38 18.13 -4.49
C ALA A 233 -40.36 17.28 -3.22
N ILE A 234 -39.51 16.25 -3.23
CA ILE A 234 -39.35 15.32 -2.10
C ILE A 234 -38.03 15.64 -1.41
N THR A 235 -38.07 15.76 -0.09
CA THR A 235 -36.88 15.94 0.75
C THR A 235 -36.83 14.87 1.82
N ILE A 236 -35.65 14.25 1.97
CA ILE A 236 -35.41 13.16 2.93
C ILE A 236 -34.19 13.53 3.75
N ASP A 237 -34.33 13.58 5.07
CA ASP A 237 -33.19 13.88 5.96
C ASP A 237 -32.27 12.65 6.07
N VAL A 238 -31.02 12.81 5.64
CA VAL A 238 -30.04 11.72 5.53
C VAL A 238 -28.72 12.05 6.25
N GLU A 239 -28.03 10.99 6.67
CA GLU A 239 -26.65 11.04 7.14
C GLU A 239 -25.76 10.17 6.24
N ARG A 240 -24.60 10.69 5.88
CA ARG A 240 -23.62 10.00 5.03
C ARG A 240 -22.45 9.49 5.87
N TYR A 241 -22.14 8.21 5.79
CA TYR A 241 -21.00 7.58 6.46
C TYR A 241 -20.06 6.95 5.44
N PHE A 242 -18.78 6.81 5.75
CA PHE A 242 -17.91 6.03 4.89
C PHE A 242 -18.26 4.54 5.01
N LYS A 243 -18.36 3.83 3.87
CA LYS A 243 -18.47 2.37 3.83
C LYS A 243 -17.10 1.72 3.73
N VAL A 244 -16.24 2.24 2.85
CA VAL A 244 -14.86 1.76 2.69
C VAL A 244 -13.91 2.95 2.68
N VAL A 245 -12.79 2.84 3.40
CA VAL A 245 -11.71 3.84 3.40
C VAL A 245 -10.37 3.14 3.45
N VAL A 246 -9.42 3.59 2.63
CA VAL A 246 -8.03 3.14 2.71
C VAL A 246 -7.39 3.59 4.02
N ARG A 247 -7.14 2.63 4.92
CA ARG A 247 -6.34 2.88 6.13
C ARG A 247 -4.86 2.90 5.77
N ARG A 248 -4.17 3.99 6.11
CA ARG A 248 -2.73 4.16 5.88
C ARG A 248 -1.93 3.89 7.15
N PRO A 249 -0.67 3.42 7.02
CA PRO A 249 0.18 3.17 8.18
C PRO A 249 0.51 4.49 8.91
N PRO A 250 0.88 4.42 10.21
CA PRO A 250 1.26 5.59 10.96
C PRO A 250 2.44 6.32 10.30
N THR A 251 2.34 7.65 10.22
CA THR A 251 3.39 8.50 9.65
C THR A 251 4.55 8.67 10.63
N ALA A 252 5.78 8.67 10.13
CA ALA A 252 6.98 8.95 10.92
C ALA A 252 7.30 10.46 10.92
N SER A 253 7.68 10.99 12.08
CA SER A 253 8.28 12.32 12.21
C SER A 253 9.80 12.22 12.05
N ALA A 254 10.42 13.20 11.38
CA ALA A 254 11.87 13.29 11.29
C ALA A 254 12.47 13.84 12.60
N SER A 255 13.41 13.10 13.18
CA SER A 255 14.14 13.50 14.40
C SER A 255 15.64 13.26 14.21
N ALA A 256 16.48 14.18 14.67
CA ALA A 256 17.94 14.05 14.61
C ALA A 256 18.52 13.75 15.99
N MET A 257 19.58 12.94 16.06
CA MET A 257 20.33 12.74 17.30
C MET A 257 21.08 14.02 17.68
N ARG A 258 20.87 14.47 18.91
CA ARG A 258 21.52 15.64 19.48
C ARG A 258 22.96 15.27 19.89
N THR A 259 23.94 16.07 19.47
CA THR A 259 25.39 15.82 19.67
C THR A 259 26.03 16.74 20.73
N GLY A 260 25.26 17.22 21.72
CA GLY A 260 25.73 18.10 22.81
C GLY A 260 25.73 17.46 24.21
N PRO A 261 26.32 18.11 25.23
CA PRO A 261 26.41 17.58 26.60
C PRO A 261 25.01 17.33 27.20
N PHE A 262 24.90 16.19 27.90
CA PHE A 262 23.64 15.58 28.36
C PHE A 262 23.36 15.98 29.81
N ASP A 263 22.28 16.73 30.07
CA ASP A 263 21.71 16.85 31.41
C ASP A 263 20.76 15.67 31.65
N LEU A 264 21.13 14.79 32.59
CA LEU A 264 20.43 13.56 32.96
C LEU A 264 19.02 13.77 33.55
N ALA A 265 18.55 15.01 33.68
CA ALA A 265 17.30 15.37 34.37
C ALA A 265 16.05 15.30 33.47
N GLU A 266 16.19 15.37 32.14
CA GLU A 266 15.07 15.22 31.22
C GLU A 266 15.17 13.87 30.51
N GLY A 267 14.27 12.93 30.82
CA GLY A 267 14.23 11.56 30.27
C GLY A 267 13.92 11.46 28.76
N GLY A 268 14.28 12.48 27.96
CA GLY A 268 14.23 12.44 26.51
C GLY A 268 15.41 11.66 25.93
N ARG A 269 15.15 10.69 25.05
CA ARG A 269 16.17 10.21 24.12
C ARG A 269 16.64 11.44 23.35
N GLY A 270 17.87 11.92 23.53
CA GLY A 270 18.41 13.17 22.98
C GLY A 270 18.17 13.35 21.47
N LEU A 271 16.94 13.72 21.12
CA LEU A 271 16.40 13.81 19.77
C LEU A 271 15.78 15.19 19.66
N ASP A 272 16.29 15.99 18.73
CA ASP A 272 15.70 17.28 18.39
C ASP A 272 14.78 17.12 17.18
N THR A 273 13.66 17.85 17.21
CA THR A 273 12.70 17.91 16.09
C THR A 273 13.30 18.67 14.92
N VAL A 274 13.30 18.05 13.74
CA VAL A 274 13.78 18.68 12.50
C VAL A 274 12.72 19.67 12.00
N HIS A 275 13.11 20.94 11.85
CA HIS A 275 12.27 21.97 11.25
C HIS A 275 12.67 22.16 9.79
N ASN A 276 11.69 22.13 8.87
CA ASN A 276 11.94 22.38 7.45
C ASN A 276 11.73 23.86 7.17
N GLU A 277 12.77 24.55 6.69
CA GLU A 277 12.71 25.93 6.21
C GLU A 277 12.84 25.94 4.68
N TYR A 278 11.89 26.58 4.00
CA TYR A 278 11.90 26.71 2.54
C TYR A 278 12.36 28.10 2.13
N LYS A 279 13.38 28.15 1.26
CA LYS A 279 13.90 29.39 0.66
C LYS A 279 13.68 29.40 -0.84
N TYR A 280 13.16 30.50 -1.36
CA TYR A 280 12.81 30.66 -2.77
C TYR A 280 13.88 31.46 -3.50
N PHE A 281 14.30 30.99 -4.67
CA PHE A 281 15.32 31.67 -5.48
C PHE A 281 14.87 31.84 -6.92
N VAL A 282 15.10 33.03 -7.49
CA VAL A 282 14.95 33.29 -8.94
C VAL A 282 16.33 33.40 -9.59
N VAL A 283 16.47 32.79 -10.76
CA VAL A 283 17.69 32.86 -11.56
C VAL A 283 17.71 34.14 -12.37
N ASP A 284 18.36 35.17 -11.84
CA ASP A 284 18.65 36.40 -12.56
C ASP A 284 20.07 36.33 -13.16
N LYS A 285 20.16 36.27 -14.50
CA LYS A 285 21.43 36.18 -15.25
C LYS A 285 22.27 37.47 -15.18
N SER A 286 21.72 38.56 -14.65
CA SER A 286 22.39 39.87 -14.58
C SER A 286 23.17 40.11 -13.28
N ARG A 287 23.00 39.27 -12.24
CA ARG A 287 23.67 39.42 -10.93
C ARG A 287 24.78 38.39 -10.69
N ALA A 288 25.88 38.82 -10.07
CA ALA A 288 26.96 37.93 -9.63
C ALA A 288 26.43 36.94 -8.56
N GLY A 289 26.33 35.66 -8.94
CA GLY A 289 25.77 34.59 -8.11
C GLY A 289 24.51 33.92 -8.67
N ASN A 290 23.91 34.49 -9.73
CA ASN A 290 22.76 33.93 -10.47
C ASN A 290 21.53 33.52 -9.63
N LYS A 291 21.39 34.01 -8.38
CA LYS A 291 20.28 33.67 -7.48
C LYS A 291 19.86 34.91 -6.68
N LEU A 292 18.58 35.26 -6.78
CA LEU A 292 17.92 36.25 -5.94
C LEU A 292 17.01 35.51 -4.95
N GLU A 293 17.30 35.61 -3.65
CA GLU A 293 16.42 35.08 -2.59
C GLU A 293 15.16 35.95 -2.51
N LEU A 294 13.99 35.31 -2.50
CA LEU A 294 12.68 35.96 -2.44
C LEU A 294 11.91 35.49 -1.21
N ASN A 295 11.11 36.40 -0.65
CA ASN A 295 10.14 36.04 0.38
C ASN A 295 8.91 35.42 -0.28
N ARG A 296 8.20 34.58 0.47
CA ARG A 296 6.95 33.97 0.01
C ARG A 296 5.87 35.01 -0.34
N GLU A 297 5.90 36.17 0.29
CA GLU A 297 4.96 37.27 0.09
C GLU A 297 5.13 37.96 -1.28
N ASP A 298 6.34 37.88 -1.85
CA ASP A 298 6.65 38.47 -3.16
C ASP A 298 6.23 37.56 -4.33
N LEU A 299 5.67 36.37 -4.04
CA LEU A 299 5.31 35.35 -5.02
C LEU A 299 3.79 35.30 -5.25
N ALA A 300 3.38 35.30 -6.51
CA ALA A 300 2.00 35.03 -6.93
C ALA A 300 1.87 33.61 -7.51
N LYS A 301 0.67 33.00 -7.41
CA LYS A 301 0.39 31.72 -8.07
C LYS A 301 0.30 31.93 -9.59
N GLY A 302 1.05 31.14 -10.33
CA GLY A 302 0.97 31.05 -11.79
C GLY A 302 0.23 29.80 -12.22
N TYR A 303 -0.63 29.93 -13.22
CA TYR A 303 -1.35 28.83 -13.86
C TYR A 303 -0.86 28.69 -15.30
N GLU A 304 -0.71 27.45 -15.76
CA GLU A 304 -0.37 27.18 -17.16
C GLU A 304 -1.64 27.21 -17.99
N TYR A 305 -1.68 28.11 -18.98
CA TYR A 305 -2.72 28.14 -20.01
C TYR A 305 -2.07 27.91 -21.37
N GLY A 306 -2.01 26.63 -21.76
CA GLY A 306 -1.21 26.20 -22.90
C GLY A 306 0.26 26.55 -22.69
N ARG A 307 0.83 27.37 -23.58
CA ARG A 307 2.23 27.84 -23.49
C ARG A 307 2.39 29.13 -22.68
N THR A 308 1.33 29.70 -22.12
CA THR A 308 1.44 30.98 -21.39
C THR A 308 1.28 30.74 -19.91
N ALA A 309 2.21 31.27 -19.10
CA ALA A 309 2.03 31.34 -17.66
C ALA A 309 1.18 32.56 -17.34
N VAL A 310 -0.03 32.35 -16.83
CA VAL A 310 -0.95 33.40 -16.40
C VAL A 310 -0.88 33.50 -14.88
N HIS A 311 -0.48 34.66 -14.36
CA HIS A 311 -0.54 34.90 -12.92
C HIS A 311 -1.96 35.33 -12.52
N ILE A 312 -2.46 34.83 -11.40
CA ILE A 312 -3.73 35.28 -10.83
C ILE A 312 -3.42 35.76 -9.41
N SER A 313 -3.75 37.01 -9.12
CA SER A 313 -3.52 37.60 -7.80
C SER A 313 -4.42 36.91 -6.76
N GLN A 314 -4.04 36.95 -5.48
CA GLN A 314 -4.91 36.40 -4.42
C GLN A 314 -6.26 37.12 -4.35
N THR A 315 -6.31 38.41 -4.71
CA THR A 315 -7.54 39.21 -4.74
C THR A 315 -8.51 38.74 -5.83
N ASP A 316 -7.97 38.20 -6.92
CA ASP A 316 -8.74 37.69 -8.07
C ASP A 316 -8.98 36.17 -7.99
N GLU A 317 -8.50 35.49 -6.94
CA GLU A 317 -8.62 34.03 -6.79
C GLU A 317 -10.09 33.57 -6.68
N ASN A 318 -11.01 34.45 -6.28
CA ASN A 318 -12.44 34.15 -6.27
C ASN A 318 -13.04 34.03 -7.68
N ILE A 319 -12.46 34.69 -8.69
CA ILE A 319 -12.97 34.66 -10.07
C ILE A 319 -12.85 33.26 -10.67
N THR A 320 -11.85 32.47 -10.26
CA THR A 320 -11.61 31.12 -10.78
C THR A 320 -12.26 30.01 -9.97
N ARG A 321 -12.89 30.32 -8.84
CA ARG A 321 -13.54 29.32 -7.99
C ARG A 321 -15.02 29.21 -8.34
N LEU A 322 -15.47 27.99 -8.58
CA LEU A 322 -16.88 27.70 -8.73
C LEU A 322 -17.60 27.89 -7.38
N GLU A 323 -18.54 28.82 -7.33
CA GLU A 323 -19.41 28.99 -6.17
C GLU A 323 -20.48 27.89 -6.17
N ALA A 324 -20.45 27.03 -5.15
CA ALA A 324 -21.38 25.93 -5.00
C ALA A 324 -21.95 25.90 -3.57
N THR A 325 -23.24 25.61 -3.45
CA THR A 325 -23.95 25.46 -2.19
C THR A 325 -23.96 24.00 -1.74
N ALA A 326 -23.88 23.76 -0.44
CA ALA A 326 -23.98 22.41 0.13
C ALA A 326 -25.36 21.81 -0.16
N GLY A 327 -25.39 20.57 -0.65
CA GLY A 327 -26.64 19.93 -1.04
C GLY A 327 -26.43 18.53 -1.58
N TYR A 328 -27.50 17.74 -1.54
CA TYR A 328 -27.54 16.42 -2.17
C TYR A 328 -28.82 16.30 -3.00
N GLU A 329 -28.68 16.30 -4.32
CA GLU A 329 -29.79 16.42 -5.27
C GLU A 329 -29.77 15.27 -6.26
N ILE A 330 -30.87 14.50 -6.34
CA ILE A 330 -31.05 13.46 -7.36
C ILE A 330 -31.33 14.14 -8.71
N MET A 331 -30.49 13.86 -9.69
CA MET A 331 -30.62 14.38 -11.05
C MET A 331 -31.45 13.45 -11.94
N GLY A 332 -31.41 12.14 -11.69
CA GLY A 332 -32.15 11.16 -12.46
C GLY A 332 -31.88 9.73 -12.05
N PHE A 333 -32.49 8.80 -12.78
CA PHE A 333 -32.38 7.36 -12.54
C PHE A 333 -31.91 6.68 -13.82
N ILE A 334 -31.09 5.65 -13.67
CA ILE A 334 -30.60 4.80 -14.76
C ILE A 334 -30.77 3.34 -14.37
N ALA A 335 -30.95 2.45 -15.35
CA ALA A 335 -30.97 1.01 -15.08
C ALA A 335 -29.59 0.53 -14.61
N ALA A 336 -29.56 -0.38 -13.64
CA ALA A 336 -28.33 -0.87 -13.02
C ALA A 336 -27.39 -1.54 -14.04
N GLU A 337 -27.94 -2.17 -15.08
CA GLU A 337 -27.19 -2.78 -16.20
C GLU A 337 -26.31 -1.80 -16.98
N ASN A 338 -26.65 -0.50 -16.98
CA ASN A 338 -25.87 0.52 -17.68
C ASN A 338 -24.66 1.02 -16.86
N VAL A 339 -24.51 0.54 -15.62
CA VAL A 339 -23.42 0.91 -14.74
C VAL A 339 -22.39 -0.20 -14.70
N GLU A 340 -21.21 0.11 -15.24
CA GLU A 340 -20.09 -0.80 -15.22
C GLU A 340 -19.16 -0.53 -14.04
N ARG A 341 -18.58 -1.60 -13.47
CA ARG A 341 -17.72 -1.49 -12.28
C ARG A 341 -16.52 -0.56 -12.48
N TYR A 342 -15.98 -0.48 -13.70
CA TYR A 342 -14.83 0.38 -14.01
C TYR A 342 -15.17 1.87 -14.02
N MET A 343 -16.46 2.24 -14.06
CA MET A 343 -16.89 3.63 -14.02
C MET A 343 -16.83 4.21 -12.61
N LEU A 344 -16.71 3.41 -11.55
CA LEU A 344 -16.74 3.92 -10.18
C LEU A 344 -15.34 4.39 -9.75
N ILE A 345 -15.26 5.58 -9.16
CA ILE A 345 -14.01 6.17 -8.67
C ILE A 345 -14.09 6.52 -7.17
N ASP A 346 -12.93 6.77 -6.57
CA ASP A 346 -12.77 7.13 -5.15
C ASP A 346 -13.34 6.09 -4.17
N ASN A 347 -13.54 6.48 -2.91
CA ASN A 347 -14.03 5.66 -1.82
C ASN A 347 -15.57 5.59 -1.79
N SER A 348 -16.12 4.42 -1.48
CA SER A 348 -17.57 4.23 -1.32
C SER A 348 -18.08 4.74 0.03
N SER A 349 -19.23 5.42 0.00
CA SER A 349 -19.96 5.87 1.19
C SER A 349 -21.31 5.18 1.29
N MET A 350 -21.97 5.29 2.43
CA MET A 350 -23.33 4.81 2.67
C MET A 350 -24.20 5.98 3.12
N LEU A 351 -25.41 6.04 2.58
CA LEU A 351 -26.46 6.97 2.98
C LEU A 351 -27.50 6.21 3.79
N VAL A 352 -27.75 6.72 4.99
CA VAL A 352 -28.79 6.22 5.91
C VAL A 352 -29.69 7.37 6.31
N ALA A 353 -30.90 7.05 6.77
CA ALA A 353 -31.82 8.05 7.28
C ALA A 353 -31.26 8.70 8.56
N GLN A 354 -31.66 9.95 8.80
CA GLN A 354 -31.27 10.66 10.01
C GLN A 354 -31.68 9.88 11.27
N ARG A 355 -30.74 9.71 12.21
CA ARG A 355 -30.99 9.01 13.47
C ARG A 355 -32.14 9.66 14.23
N ALA A 356 -33.05 8.85 14.75
CA ALA A 356 -34.25 9.25 15.48
C ALA A 356 -35.29 10.04 14.65
N ASN A 357 -35.23 9.95 13.32
CA ASN A 357 -36.23 10.52 12.42
C ASN A 357 -36.96 9.38 11.66
N ASP A 358 -38.04 8.88 12.27
CA ASP A 358 -38.80 7.74 11.72
C ASP A 358 -39.44 8.07 10.37
N LYS A 359 -39.83 9.33 10.14
CA LYS A 359 -40.39 9.79 8.87
C LYS A 359 -39.34 9.69 7.76
N ALA A 360 -38.11 10.12 8.02
CA ALA A 360 -37.01 10.01 7.06
C ALA A 360 -36.61 8.55 6.83
N ALA A 361 -36.64 7.70 7.87
CA ALA A 361 -36.39 6.27 7.75
C ALA A 361 -37.38 5.59 6.79
N LEU A 362 -38.69 5.84 6.99
CA LEU A 362 -39.74 5.30 6.13
C LEU A 362 -39.63 5.80 4.69
N ALA A 363 -39.33 7.10 4.50
CA ALA A 363 -39.17 7.70 3.17
C ALA A 363 -37.96 7.15 2.42
N LEU A 364 -36.81 7.03 3.09
CA LEU A 364 -35.59 6.48 2.49
C LEU A 364 -35.75 4.99 2.18
N SER A 365 -36.33 4.22 3.10
CA SER A 365 -36.68 2.82 2.91
C SER A 365 -37.53 2.62 1.65
N SER A 366 -38.58 3.41 1.50
CA SER A 366 -39.47 3.36 0.32
C SER A 366 -38.70 3.62 -0.99
N LEU A 367 -37.74 4.57 -0.97
CA LEU A 367 -36.89 4.86 -2.12
C LEU A 367 -35.91 3.71 -2.42
N ILE A 368 -35.26 3.14 -1.40
CA ILE A 368 -34.31 2.02 -1.54
C ILE A 368 -35.03 0.81 -2.14
N GLN A 369 -36.19 0.44 -1.58
CA GLN A 369 -36.98 -0.68 -2.06
C GLN A 369 -37.49 -0.45 -3.49
N ALA A 370 -37.91 0.78 -3.83
CA ALA A 370 -38.29 1.11 -5.20
C ALA A 370 -37.13 0.95 -6.18
N LEU A 371 -35.93 1.42 -5.83
CA LEU A 371 -34.72 1.25 -6.65
C LEU A 371 -34.35 -0.23 -6.81
N TYR A 372 -34.45 -1.00 -5.73
CA TYR A 372 -34.16 -2.43 -5.73
C TYR A 372 -35.11 -3.21 -6.63
N ILE A 373 -36.43 -3.00 -6.48
CA ILE A 373 -37.46 -3.69 -7.29
C ILE A 373 -37.37 -3.33 -8.77
N GLN A 374 -37.01 -2.07 -9.09
CA GLN A 374 -36.90 -1.58 -10.46
C GLN A 374 -35.52 -1.82 -11.08
N GLU A 375 -34.61 -2.53 -10.40
CA GLU A 375 -33.22 -2.75 -10.82
C GLU A 375 -32.56 -1.45 -11.33
N SER A 376 -32.83 -0.36 -10.61
CA SER A 376 -32.47 1.00 -11.01
C SER A 376 -31.60 1.64 -9.94
N VAL A 377 -30.77 2.59 -10.35
CA VAL A 377 -29.86 3.35 -9.50
C VAL A 377 -30.06 4.84 -9.73
N ALA A 378 -29.84 5.65 -8.71
CA ALA A 378 -30.01 7.10 -8.81
C ALA A 378 -28.67 7.79 -9.05
N VAL A 379 -28.66 8.76 -9.96
CA VAL A 379 -27.51 9.65 -10.19
C VAL A 379 -27.81 10.97 -9.51
N ALA A 380 -26.89 11.43 -8.66
CA ALA A 380 -27.10 12.57 -7.79
C ALA A 380 -25.87 13.48 -7.73
N ARG A 381 -26.12 14.79 -7.67
CA ARG A 381 -25.12 15.83 -7.42
C ARG A 381 -24.93 15.96 -5.91
N PHE A 382 -23.69 15.88 -5.46
CA PHE A 382 -23.31 16.00 -4.07
C PHE A 382 -22.32 17.14 -3.87
N VAL A 383 -22.62 18.04 -2.93
CA VAL A 383 -21.71 19.09 -2.47
C VAL A 383 -21.62 19.02 -0.95
N LYS A 384 -20.44 18.66 -0.45
CA LYS A 384 -20.23 18.36 0.98
C LYS A 384 -20.42 19.57 1.90
N LYS A 385 -19.98 20.75 1.48
CA LYS A 385 -20.04 22.02 2.22
C LYS A 385 -20.06 23.18 1.23
N ASP A 386 -20.50 24.35 1.67
CA ASP A 386 -20.48 25.54 0.83
C ASP A 386 -19.06 25.80 0.31
N MET A 387 -18.99 26.20 -0.97
CA MET A 387 -17.77 26.42 -1.74
C MET A 387 -16.91 25.17 -1.98
N ALA A 388 -17.40 23.96 -1.66
CA ALA A 388 -16.73 22.72 -2.07
C ALA A 388 -17.07 22.36 -3.53
N GLU A 389 -16.15 21.64 -4.17
CA GLU A 389 -16.34 21.16 -5.53
C GLU A 389 -17.51 20.16 -5.59
N PRO A 390 -18.44 20.31 -6.55
CA PRO A 390 -19.52 19.37 -6.75
C PRO A 390 -19.00 18.04 -7.28
N GLN A 391 -19.57 16.96 -6.75
CA GLN A 391 -19.30 15.60 -7.19
C GLN A 391 -20.57 15.00 -7.80
N ILE A 392 -20.40 14.17 -8.83
CA ILE A 392 -21.48 13.34 -9.34
C ILE A 392 -21.34 11.98 -8.68
N THR A 393 -22.44 11.49 -8.12
CA THR A 393 -22.48 10.26 -7.34
C THR A 393 -23.56 9.34 -7.86
N LEU A 394 -23.31 8.05 -7.75
CA LEU A 394 -24.25 6.99 -8.01
C LEU A 394 -24.73 6.42 -6.68
N LEU A 395 -26.04 6.34 -6.50
CA LEU A 395 -26.71 5.78 -5.33
C LEU A 395 -27.34 4.44 -5.71
N SER A 396 -26.74 3.35 -5.24
CA SER A 396 -27.20 1.98 -5.46
C SER A 396 -27.88 1.41 -4.21
N PRO A 397 -29.02 0.72 -4.33
CA PRO A 397 -29.68 0.11 -3.17
C PRO A 397 -28.88 -1.07 -2.63
N LEU A 398 -28.74 -1.15 -1.31
CA LEU A 398 -28.25 -2.32 -0.58
C LEU A 398 -29.34 -2.74 0.41
N VAL A 399 -29.85 -3.95 0.25
CA VAL A 399 -30.92 -4.53 1.07
C VAL A 399 -30.40 -5.85 1.66
N GLU A 400 -30.20 -5.85 2.97
CA GLU A 400 -29.83 -7.02 3.79
C GLU A 400 -30.95 -7.27 4.83
N PRO A 401 -31.08 -8.47 5.42
CA PRO A 401 -32.21 -8.81 6.31
C PRO A 401 -32.42 -7.86 7.48
N ASP A 402 -31.32 -7.38 8.08
CA ASP A 402 -31.34 -6.49 9.26
C ASP A 402 -31.02 -5.04 8.93
N PHE A 403 -30.70 -4.73 7.67
CA PHE A 403 -30.13 -3.43 7.30
C PHE A 403 -30.38 -3.06 5.84
N GLU A 404 -30.78 -1.81 5.60
CA GLU A 404 -30.86 -1.25 4.25
C GLU A 404 -30.22 0.13 4.19
N CYS A 405 -29.57 0.44 3.07
CA CYS A 405 -28.98 1.75 2.80
C CYS A 405 -28.80 2.01 1.31
N LEU A 406 -28.44 3.25 0.97
CA LEU A 406 -27.92 3.57 -0.36
C LEU A 406 -26.39 3.57 -0.33
N VAL A 407 -25.76 2.76 -1.16
CA VAL A 407 -24.32 2.81 -1.39
C VAL A 407 -24.02 3.91 -2.39
N GLU A 408 -23.24 4.89 -1.97
CA GLU A 408 -22.77 6.00 -2.76
C GLU A 408 -21.39 5.68 -3.35
N ASN A 409 -21.26 5.81 -4.67
CA ASN A 409 -19.98 5.77 -5.39
C ASN A 409 -19.81 7.03 -6.23
N VAL A 410 -18.60 7.56 -6.34
CA VAL A 410 -18.35 8.74 -7.16
C VAL A 410 -18.24 8.32 -8.63
N LEU A 411 -18.86 9.10 -9.52
CA LEU A 411 -18.77 8.93 -10.97
C LEU A 411 -17.74 9.91 -11.56
N PRO A 412 -17.00 9.50 -12.60
CA PRO A 412 -16.03 10.32 -13.29
C PRO A 412 -16.72 11.42 -14.10
N PHE A 413 -16.05 12.56 -14.22
CA PHE A 413 -16.38 13.55 -15.23
C PHE A 413 -15.79 13.15 -16.60
N ALA A 414 -16.16 13.88 -17.66
CA ALA A 414 -15.68 13.61 -19.01
C ALA A 414 -14.14 13.72 -19.10
N GLU A 415 -13.55 14.59 -18.28
CA GLU A 415 -12.12 14.85 -18.19
C GLU A 415 -11.34 13.70 -17.52
N ASP A 416 -12.00 12.90 -16.68
CA ASP A 416 -11.38 11.76 -15.99
C ASP A 416 -11.26 10.53 -16.91
N VAL A 417 -12.09 10.45 -17.97
CA VAL A 417 -12.16 9.30 -18.87
C VAL A 417 -11.05 9.36 -19.92
N ARG A 418 -10.25 8.29 -19.99
CA ARG A 418 -9.18 8.13 -21.00
C ARG A 418 -9.56 7.09 -22.05
N ALA A 419 -9.99 7.56 -23.21
CA ALA A 419 -10.40 6.70 -24.33
C ALA A 419 -9.20 6.15 -25.13
N TYR A 420 -8.47 5.20 -24.55
CA TYR A 420 -7.43 4.46 -25.27
C TYR A 420 -8.05 3.43 -26.21
N ARG A 421 -7.52 3.32 -27.43
CA ARG A 421 -7.92 2.28 -28.40
C ARG A 421 -6.92 1.14 -28.35
N PHE A 422 -7.42 -0.06 -28.05
CA PHE A 422 -6.63 -1.29 -28.07
C PHE A 422 -7.08 -2.18 -29.25
N PRO A 423 -6.15 -2.86 -29.95
CA PRO A 423 -6.52 -3.90 -30.91
C PRO A 423 -7.33 -5.02 -30.22
N PRO A 424 -8.34 -5.60 -30.89
CA PRO A 424 -9.07 -6.74 -30.35
C PRO A 424 -8.14 -7.93 -30.14
N LEU A 425 -8.29 -8.65 -29.02
CA LEU A 425 -7.47 -9.82 -28.70
C LEU A 425 -8.06 -11.12 -29.27
N ASP A 426 -9.36 -11.14 -29.53
CA ASP A 426 -10.12 -12.28 -30.05
C ASP A 426 -10.12 -12.36 -31.59
N LYS A 427 -9.66 -11.30 -32.27
CA LYS A 427 -9.68 -11.19 -33.74
C LYS A 427 -8.38 -10.61 -34.25
N VAL A 428 -7.80 -11.24 -35.26
CA VAL A 428 -6.70 -10.66 -36.04
C VAL A 428 -7.25 -10.19 -37.37
N LEU A 429 -7.25 -8.88 -37.56
CA LEU A 429 -7.68 -8.23 -38.80
C LEU A 429 -6.45 -7.98 -39.69
N THR A 430 -6.55 -8.37 -40.96
CA THR A 430 -5.57 -7.96 -41.98
C THR A 430 -5.74 -6.48 -42.31
N VAL A 431 -4.76 -5.87 -43.00
CA VAL A 431 -4.85 -4.48 -43.51
C VAL A 431 -6.09 -4.26 -44.40
N SER A 432 -6.62 -5.33 -45.00
CA SER A 432 -7.85 -5.37 -45.81
C SER A 432 -9.14 -5.63 -45.02
N GLY A 433 -9.08 -5.74 -43.68
CA GLY A 433 -10.23 -5.97 -42.82
C GLY A 433 -10.75 -7.42 -42.77
N LYS A 434 -10.05 -8.38 -43.38
CA LYS A 434 -10.45 -9.80 -43.34
C LYS A 434 -10.05 -10.41 -42.00
N GLN A 435 -11.01 -11.04 -41.32
CA GLN A 435 -10.77 -11.75 -40.07
C GLN A 435 -10.03 -13.07 -40.32
N LEU A 436 -8.91 -13.26 -39.63
CA LEU A 436 -8.19 -14.54 -39.59
C LEU A 436 -8.78 -15.41 -38.48
N THR A 437 -9.06 -16.67 -38.80
CA THR A 437 -9.55 -17.68 -37.85
C THR A 437 -8.41 -18.49 -37.20
N SER A 438 -7.22 -18.50 -37.82
CA SER A 438 -6.02 -19.13 -37.27
C SER A 438 -4.85 -18.18 -37.42
N HIS A 439 -4.26 -17.78 -36.30
CA HIS A 439 -3.11 -16.89 -36.22
C HIS A 439 -2.32 -17.19 -34.95
N ARG A 440 -1.02 -16.93 -34.93
CA ARG A 440 -0.14 -17.13 -33.75
C ARG A 440 -0.64 -16.43 -32.47
N LEU A 441 -1.39 -15.35 -32.63
CA LEU A 441 -1.93 -14.55 -31.52
C LEU A 441 -3.31 -15.03 -31.04
N LEU A 442 -3.92 -15.97 -31.75
CA LEU A 442 -5.20 -16.58 -31.36
C LEU A 442 -4.91 -17.91 -30.67
N PRO A 443 -5.61 -18.24 -29.58
CA PRO A 443 -5.39 -19.48 -28.86
C PRO A 443 -5.83 -20.68 -29.70
N GLY A 444 -4.99 -21.72 -29.78
CA GLY A 444 -5.38 -23.02 -30.31
C GLY A 444 -6.27 -23.79 -29.32
N SER A 445 -6.98 -24.82 -29.79
CA SER A 445 -7.85 -25.64 -28.95
C SER A 445 -7.12 -26.33 -27.80
N GLU A 446 -5.88 -26.78 -28.02
CA GLU A 446 -5.05 -27.37 -26.97
C GLU A 446 -4.73 -26.36 -25.85
N LEU A 447 -4.46 -25.10 -26.22
CA LEU A 447 -4.18 -24.04 -25.25
C LEU A 447 -5.44 -23.65 -24.47
N GLN A 448 -6.61 -23.65 -25.12
CA GLN A 448 -7.89 -23.39 -24.46
C GLN A 448 -8.18 -24.48 -23.41
N LEU A 449 -8.12 -25.75 -23.80
CA LEU A 449 -8.33 -26.88 -22.86
C LEU A 449 -7.33 -26.87 -21.70
N ALA A 450 -6.05 -26.61 -21.98
CA ALA A 450 -5.05 -26.51 -20.93
C ALA A 450 -5.31 -25.35 -19.96
N MET A 451 -5.87 -24.23 -20.46
CA MET A 451 -6.24 -23.08 -19.63
C MET A 451 -7.51 -23.38 -18.82
N ASP A 452 -8.50 -24.06 -19.40
CA ASP A 452 -9.72 -24.49 -18.68
C ASP A 452 -9.34 -25.40 -17.49
N ASP A 453 -8.49 -26.41 -17.73
CA ASP A 453 -7.97 -27.29 -16.67
C ASP A 453 -7.23 -26.51 -15.57
N LEU A 454 -6.52 -25.43 -15.93
CA LEU A 454 -5.79 -24.59 -14.99
C LEU A 454 -6.74 -23.73 -14.14
N VAL A 455 -7.80 -23.17 -14.75
CA VAL A 455 -8.81 -22.39 -14.03
C VAL A 455 -9.54 -23.28 -13.02
N ASP A 456 -9.94 -24.48 -13.43
CA ASP A 456 -10.60 -25.45 -12.56
C ASP A 456 -9.69 -25.88 -11.39
N ALA A 457 -8.41 -26.17 -11.68
CA ALA A 457 -7.46 -26.60 -10.66
C ALA A 457 -7.03 -25.48 -9.68
N MET A 458 -7.12 -24.21 -10.08
CA MET A 458 -6.79 -23.05 -9.24
C MET A 458 -8.02 -22.34 -8.66
N SER A 459 -9.20 -22.97 -8.68
CA SER A 459 -10.38 -22.40 -8.02
C SER A 459 -10.12 -22.22 -6.51
N LEU A 460 -10.41 -21.03 -6.01
CA LEU A 460 -10.28 -20.67 -4.59
C LEU A 460 -11.61 -20.79 -3.83
N VAL A 461 -12.65 -21.24 -4.52
CA VAL A 461 -13.97 -21.52 -3.95
C VAL A 461 -14.13 -23.05 -3.91
N GLY A 462 -14.07 -23.62 -2.70
CA GLY A 462 -14.25 -25.05 -2.51
C GLY A 462 -15.74 -25.43 -2.41
N PRO A 463 -16.11 -26.71 -2.64
CA PRO A 463 -17.43 -27.20 -2.25
C PRO A 463 -17.57 -27.05 -0.72
N ALA A 464 -18.65 -26.42 -0.25
CA ALA A 464 -18.91 -26.16 1.16
C ALA A 464 -18.66 -27.43 2.00
N ARG A 465 -17.63 -27.41 2.85
CA ARG A 465 -17.49 -28.46 3.87
C ARG A 465 -18.63 -28.27 4.86
N ARG A 466 -19.40 -29.33 5.11
CA ARG A 466 -20.44 -29.37 6.14
C ARG A 466 -19.80 -29.26 7.54
N HIS A 467 -19.39 -28.07 7.95
CA HIS A 467 -18.94 -27.81 9.31
C HIS A 467 -19.56 -26.50 9.84
N SER A 468 -20.89 -26.45 9.86
CA SER A 468 -21.62 -25.65 10.84
C SER A 468 -23.02 -26.24 11.04
N ASP A 469 -23.38 -26.54 12.29
CA ASP A 469 -24.75 -26.90 12.72
C ASP A 469 -25.68 -25.66 12.71
N ARG A 470 -25.61 -24.82 11.67
CA ARG A 470 -26.50 -23.67 11.47
C ARG A 470 -27.19 -23.83 10.12
N GLN A 471 -28.47 -24.17 10.15
CA GLN A 471 -29.27 -24.58 8.98
C GLN A 471 -29.70 -23.43 8.06
N ASP A 472 -29.27 -22.18 8.28
CA ASP A 472 -29.89 -21.00 7.68
C ASP A 472 -28.94 -20.03 6.94
N GLU A 473 -27.70 -20.42 6.60
CA GLU A 473 -26.87 -19.63 5.68
C GLU A 473 -26.77 -20.34 4.33
N GLU A 474 -27.14 -19.60 3.28
CA GLU A 474 -27.14 -20.05 1.88
C GLU A 474 -25.82 -20.73 1.51
N GLU A 475 -25.91 -21.69 0.58
CA GLU A 475 -24.90 -22.65 0.14
C GLU A 475 -23.67 -21.96 -0.52
N HIS A 476 -22.96 -21.12 0.23
CA HIS A 476 -21.71 -20.51 -0.17
C HIS A 476 -20.58 -21.48 0.18
N GLY A 477 -19.80 -21.87 -0.84
CA GLY A 477 -18.59 -22.65 -0.66
C GLY A 477 -17.62 -21.98 0.32
N GLU A 478 -16.80 -22.77 1.02
CA GLU A 478 -15.71 -22.20 1.82
C GLU A 478 -14.74 -21.47 0.87
N GLU A 479 -14.74 -20.14 0.91
CA GLU A 479 -13.79 -19.31 0.17
C GLU A 479 -12.43 -19.36 0.87
N ALA A 480 -11.39 -19.84 0.19
CA ALA A 480 -10.04 -19.91 0.75
C ALA A 480 -9.46 -18.53 1.12
N PHE A 481 -9.99 -17.44 0.54
CA PHE A 481 -9.59 -16.07 0.78
C PHE A 481 -10.80 -15.13 0.91
N ALA A 482 -11.66 -15.36 1.91
CA ALA A 482 -12.74 -14.43 2.22
C ALA A 482 -12.19 -13.02 2.45
N LEU A 483 -12.77 -12.01 1.76
CA LEU A 483 -12.30 -10.63 1.79
C LEU A 483 -12.29 -10.04 3.21
N ASP A 484 -13.26 -10.41 4.04
CA ASP A 484 -13.38 -9.96 5.44
C ASP A 484 -12.27 -10.52 6.34
N ASP A 485 -11.64 -11.62 5.92
CA ASP A 485 -10.47 -12.22 6.57
C ASP A 485 -9.15 -11.77 5.95
N THR A 486 -9.16 -10.77 5.07
CA THR A 486 -7.94 -10.20 4.47
C THR A 486 -7.48 -8.93 5.19
N PHE A 487 -6.20 -8.93 5.57
CA PHE A 487 -5.60 -7.82 6.33
C PHE A 487 -4.43 -7.19 5.57
N SER A 488 -4.28 -5.87 5.68
CA SER A 488 -3.17 -5.17 5.03
C SER A 488 -1.82 -5.53 5.68
N PRO A 489 -0.89 -6.19 4.96
CA PRO A 489 0.39 -6.59 5.53
C PRO A 489 1.23 -5.39 5.98
N ALA A 490 1.14 -4.28 5.25
CA ALA A 490 1.92 -3.07 5.55
C ALA A 490 1.52 -2.46 6.90
N LEU A 491 0.22 -2.37 7.19
CA LEU A 491 -0.28 -1.81 8.45
C LEU A 491 0.19 -2.64 9.64
N HIS A 492 -0.12 -3.94 9.62
CA HIS A 492 0.13 -4.81 10.77
C HIS A 492 1.62 -5.12 10.97
N THR A 493 2.42 -5.17 9.90
CA THR A 493 3.89 -5.28 10.02
C THR A 493 4.48 -4.06 10.72
N ILE A 494 4.03 -2.84 10.35
CA ILE A 494 4.54 -1.60 10.95
C ILE A 494 4.05 -1.47 12.40
N GLU A 495 2.77 -1.74 12.66
CA GLU A 495 2.20 -1.71 14.01
C GLU A 495 2.89 -2.74 14.92
N GLY A 496 3.09 -3.97 14.45
CA GLY A 496 3.83 -5.02 15.17
C GLY A 496 5.28 -4.64 15.46
N ALA A 497 5.98 -4.03 14.49
CA ALA A 497 7.34 -3.53 14.70
C ALA A 497 7.41 -2.42 15.76
N ILE A 498 6.41 -1.52 15.79
CA ILE A 498 6.30 -0.46 16.81
C ILE A 498 6.08 -1.08 18.19
N LYS A 499 5.13 -2.01 18.32
CA LYS A 499 4.84 -2.73 19.58
C LYS A 499 6.09 -3.45 20.11
N HIS A 500 6.76 -4.21 19.24
CA HIS A 500 7.97 -4.95 19.60
C HIS A 500 9.10 -4.02 20.05
N ARG A 501 9.36 -2.93 19.32
CA ARG A 501 10.41 -1.95 19.67
C ARG A 501 10.07 -1.17 20.95
N ALA A 502 8.79 -1.02 21.28
CA ALA A 502 8.36 -0.37 22.53
C ALA A 502 8.76 -1.18 23.76
N ILE A 503 8.56 -2.51 23.70
CA ILE A 503 8.89 -3.46 24.78
C ILE A 503 10.39 -3.76 24.81
N TYR A 504 10.98 -4.01 23.64
CA TYR A 504 12.38 -4.40 23.48
C TYR A 504 13.16 -3.38 22.61
N PRO A 505 13.62 -2.25 23.20
CA PRO A 505 14.24 -1.17 22.44
C PRO A 505 15.49 -1.55 21.65
N GLN A 506 16.24 -2.58 22.07
CA GLN A 506 17.52 -2.99 21.47
C GLN A 506 17.45 -4.31 20.69
N ALA A 507 16.33 -5.04 20.74
CA ALA A 507 16.19 -6.31 20.04
C ALA A 507 16.09 -6.11 18.52
N PRO A 508 16.47 -7.10 17.68
CA PRO A 508 16.16 -7.05 16.25
C PRO A 508 14.65 -6.98 16.02
N LEU A 509 14.22 -6.57 14.83
CA LEU A 509 12.79 -6.62 14.49
C LEU A 509 12.35 -8.09 14.37
N PRO A 510 11.12 -8.42 14.79
CA PRO A 510 10.60 -9.78 14.68
C PRO A 510 10.41 -10.15 13.19
N PRO A 511 10.46 -11.46 12.86
CA PRO A 511 10.13 -11.93 11.53
C PRO A 511 8.66 -11.57 11.19
N LYS A 512 8.37 -11.48 9.89
CA LYS A 512 6.99 -11.26 9.44
C LYS A 512 6.14 -12.50 9.77
N PRO A 513 4.96 -12.35 10.40
CA PRO A 513 4.03 -13.45 10.60
C PRO A 513 3.70 -14.16 9.28
N GLN A 514 3.60 -15.49 9.31
CA GLN A 514 3.29 -16.28 8.12
C GLN A 514 1.88 -15.98 7.58
N THR A 515 0.94 -15.61 8.44
CA THR A 515 -0.42 -15.18 8.10
C THR A 515 -0.43 -14.03 7.09
N PHE A 516 0.55 -13.11 7.14
CA PHE A 516 0.67 -12.02 6.16
C PHE A 516 1.24 -12.47 4.82
N LEU A 517 1.91 -13.62 4.78
CA LEU A 517 2.41 -14.25 3.56
C LEU A 517 1.36 -15.14 2.88
N ALA A 518 0.26 -15.47 3.57
CA ALA A 518 -0.82 -16.31 3.04
C ALA A 518 -1.38 -15.79 1.71
N TYR A 519 -1.39 -14.47 1.49
CA TYR A 519 -1.86 -13.86 0.23
C TYR A 519 -0.75 -13.60 -0.79
N SER A 520 0.51 -13.79 -0.42
CA SER A 520 1.63 -13.67 -1.36
C SER A 520 1.82 -14.93 -2.21
N LYS A 521 1.15 -16.03 -1.83
CA LYS A 521 1.25 -17.35 -2.46
C LYS A 521 -0.12 -18.03 -2.44
N PRO A 522 -0.45 -18.87 -3.44
CA PRO A 522 -1.65 -19.69 -3.34
C PRO A 522 -1.53 -20.70 -2.18
N PRO A 523 -2.65 -21.21 -1.63
CA PRO A 523 -2.63 -22.27 -0.64
C PRO A 523 -1.85 -23.48 -1.17
N GLU A 524 -1.05 -24.13 -0.31
CA GLU A 524 -0.13 -25.19 -0.75
C GLU A 524 -0.84 -26.33 -1.47
N HIS A 525 -2.03 -26.73 -0.99
CA HIS A 525 -2.82 -27.79 -1.60
C HIS A 525 -3.32 -27.41 -3.01
N VAL A 526 -3.74 -26.16 -3.24
CA VAL A 526 -4.15 -25.66 -4.55
C VAL A 526 -2.94 -25.59 -5.48
N GLY A 527 -1.82 -25.06 -5.00
CA GLY A 527 -0.58 -24.97 -5.77
C GLY A 527 -0.07 -26.34 -6.23
N GLN A 528 -0.12 -27.34 -5.34
CA GLN A 528 0.27 -28.72 -5.68
C GLN A 528 -0.69 -29.37 -6.67
N ALA A 529 -2.01 -29.20 -6.50
CA ALA A 529 -3.01 -29.75 -7.41
C ALA A 529 -2.91 -29.13 -8.82
N ALA A 530 -2.65 -27.83 -8.91
CA ALA A 530 -2.57 -27.10 -10.18
C ALA A 530 -1.26 -27.32 -10.95
N GLN A 531 -0.21 -27.87 -10.33
CA GLN A 531 1.11 -27.98 -10.95
C GLN A 531 1.09 -28.73 -12.31
N ALA A 532 0.33 -29.81 -12.41
CA ALA A 532 0.19 -30.57 -13.65
C ALA A 532 -0.49 -29.76 -14.78
N ALA A 533 -1.47 -28.93 -14.43
CA ALA A 533 -2.14 -28.04 -15.37
C ALA A 533 -1.22 -26.89 -15.80
N VAL A 534 -0.46 -26.31 -14.86
CA VAL A 534 0.56 -25.28 -15.16
C VAL A 534 1.58 -25.79 -16.18
N ASP A 535 2.12 -27.00 -15.97
CA ASP A 535 3.11 -27.57 -16.89
C ASP A 535 2.53 -27.80 -18.30
N ARG A 536 1.25 -28.18 -18.39
CA ARG A 536 0.52 -28.33 -19.65
C ARG A 536 0.37 -26.99 -20.38
N VAL A 537 -0.01 -25.93 -19.68
CA VAL A 537 -0.14 -24.57 -20.25
C VAL A 537 1.22 -24.04 -20.71
N VAL A 538 2.28 -24.20 -19.90
CA VAL A 538 3.64 -23.76 -20.27
C VAL A 538 4.10 -24.41 -21.58
N LYS A 539 3.79 -25.71 -21.75
CA LYS A 539 4.10 -26.45 -22.96
C LYS A 539 3.25 -25.98 -24.15
N ALA A 540 1.93 -25.87 -23.99
CA ALA A 540 1.00 -25.49 -25.05
C ALA A 540 1.19 -24.03 -25.53
N ALA A 541 1.56 -23.12 -24.63
CA ALA A 541 1.78 -21.70 -24.92
C ALA A 541 3.19 -21.37 -25.42
N GLU A 542 4.11 -22.35 -25.46
CA GLU A 542 5.53 -22.15 -25.82
C GLU A 542 6.20 -20.95 -25.11
N ILE A 543 5.99 -20.81 -23.79
CA ILE A 543 6.47 -19.64 -23.04
C ILE A 543 8.00 -19.57 -23.07
N LYS A 544 8.52 -18.47 -23.62
CA LYS A 544 9.97 -18.19 -23.71
C LYS A 544 10.31 -16.94 -22.90
N LYS A 545 11.35 -17.04 -22.07
CA LYS A 545 11.87 -15.89 -21.32
C LYS A 545 12.52 -14.91 -22.30
N VAL A 546 11.86 -13.78 -22.53
CA VAL A 546 12.44 -12.69 -23.32
C VAL A 546 13.53 -12.03 -22.45
N PRO A 547 14.78 -11.88 -22.94
CA PRO A 547 15.80 -11.13 -22.21
C PRO A 547 15.29 -9.71 -21.99
N ALA A 548 15.61 -9.12 -20.83
CA ALA A 548 15.19 -7.76 -20.53
C ALA A 548 15.65 -6.85 -21.68
N LYS A 549 14.70 -6.27 -22.43
CA LYS A 549 15.02 -5.21 -23.39
C LYS A 549 15.81 -4.16 -22.59
N ALA A 550 17.01 -3.83 -23.03
CA ALA A 550 17.74 -2.68 -22.48
C ALA A 550 16.74 -1.53 -22.44
N LYS A 551 16.54 -0.91 -21.26
CA LYS A 551 15.56 0.16 -21.11
C LYS A 551 15.96 1.28 -22.07
N GLY A 552 15.32 1.33 -23.24
CA GLY A 552 15.35 2.51 -24.08
C GLY A 552 14.94 3.68 -23.18
N ARG A 553 15.76 4.72 -23.11
CA ARG A 553 15.40 5.94 -22.40
C ARG A 553 14.14 6.47 -23.08
N ARG A 554 12.97 6.26 -22.47
CA ARG A 554 11.73 6.91 -22.89
C ARG A 554 12.03 8.40 -22.97
N LYS A 555 12.14 8.95 -24.18
CA LYS A 555 11.96 10.38 -24.39
C LYS A 555 10.55 10.67 -23.85
N TYR A 556 10.46 11.40 -22.75
CA TYR A 556 9.25 12.19 -22.53
C TYR A 556 9.13 13.05 -23.79
N ARG A 557 8.00 12.96 -24.48
CA ARG A 557 7.64 13.89 -25.55
C ARG A 557 7.92 15.29 -25.00
N GLU A 558 8.87 16.03 -25.57
CA GLU A 558 9.18 17.38 -25.11
C GLU A 558 7.87 18.17 -25.12
N MET A 559 7.37 18.52 -23.93
CA MET A 559 6.25 19.45 -23.84
C MET A 559 6.75 20.78 -24.37
N GLU A 560 6.00 21.35 -25.31
CA GLU A 560 6.39 22.59 -25.97
C GLU A 560 6.56 23.70 -24.93
N LYS A 561 7.73 24.35 -24.96
CA LYS A 561 8.13 25.34 -23.97
C LYS A 561 7.10 26.47 -23.88
N PRO A 562 6.75 26.94 -22.67
CA PRO A 562 5.95 28.13 -22.55
C PRO A 562 6.67 29.35 -23.16
N ILE A 563 5.90 30.28 -23.73
CA ILE A 563 6.39 31.52 -24.39
C ILE A 563 7.22 32.37 -23.43
N SER A 564 6.99 32.24 -22.12
CA SER A 564 7.76 32.89 -21.06
C SER A 564 9.22 32.41 -20.94
N GLY A 565 9.60 31.33 -21.62
CA GLY A 565 10.94 30.75 -21.56
C GLY A 565 11.28 30.10 -20.21
N LEU A 566 10.29 29.93 -19.33
CA LEU A 566 10.46 29.28 -18.01
C LEU A 566 10.21 27.78 -18.15
N ASP A 567 11.27 26.98 -18.08
CA ASP A 567 11.19 25.52 -18.16
C ASP A 567 10.99 24.91 -16.76
N ILE A 568 9.74 24.58 -16.45
CA ILE A 568 9.33 24.11 -15.12
C ILE A 568 9.93 22.73 -14.81
N GLU A 569 10.16 21.86 -15.81
CA GLU A 569 10.82 20.57 -15.60
C GLU A 569 12.30 20.72 -15.25
N THR A 570 13.01 21.71 -15.79
CA THR A 570 14.42 21.95 -15.43
C THR A 570 14.61 22.37 -13.98
N LEU A 571 13.58 22.97 -13.36
CA LEU A 571 13.56 23.29 -11.94
C LEU A 571 13.41 22.03 -11.08
N PHE A 572 12.62 21.04 -11.52
CA PHE A 572 12.44 19.78 -10.80
C PHE A 572 13.56 18.74 -11.04
N ARG A 573 14.28 18.79 -12.18
CA ARG A 573 15.37 17.85 -12.49
C ARG A 573 16.71 18.15 -11.79
N LYS A 574 16.87 19.32 -11.16
CA LYS A 574 18.17 19.81 -10.66
C LYS A 574 18.68 19.22 -9.33
N GLU A 575 18.03 18.21 -8.76
CA GLU A 575 18.49 17.60 -7.48
C GLU A 575 19.29 16.31 -7.60
N LYS A 576 19.79 15.92 -8.78
CA LYS A 576 20.80 14.85 -8.87
C LYS A 576 22.06 15.27 -9.63
N GLY A 577 23.09 15.60 -8.83
CA GLY A 577 24.49 15.46 -9.22
C GLY A 577 25.14 16.70 -9.81
N HIS A 578 25.73 17.53 -8.94
CA HIS A 578 26.86 18.36 -9.33
C HIS A 578 28.05 17.46 -9.71
N GLY A 579 28.56 17.59 -10.94
CA GLY A 579 29.83 16.98 -11.30
C GLY A 579 30.14 16.86 -12.79
N ARG A 580 30.35 18.01 -13.47
CA ARG A 580 31.32 18.27 -14.56
C ARG A 580 30.74 19.33 -15.51
N GLY A 581 31.51 20.41 -15.69
CA GLY A 581 31.17 21.48 -16.64
C GLY A 581 31.11 20.95 -18.07
N GLY A 582 30.08 21.39 -18.79
CA GLY A 582 29.86 21.14 -20.22
C GLY A 582 30.91 21.82 -21.08
N GLY A 583 32.05 21.15 -21.24
CA GLY A 583 32.99 21.39 -22.32
C GLY A 583 32.92 20.22 -23.29
N HIS A 584 32.51 20.49 -24.53
CA HIS A 584 32.53 19.53 -25.63
C HIS A 584 33.88 18.80 -25.69
N THR A 585 33.87 17.48 -25.48
CA THR A 585 35.09 16.68 -25.64
C THR A 585 35.20 16.32 -27.13
N PRO A 586 36.25 16.76 -27.86
CA PRO A 586 36.42 16.43 -29.27
C PRO A 586 36.66 14.92 -29.45
N ILE A 587 36.05 14.32 -30.49
CA ILE A 587 36.20 12.89 -30.79
C ILE A 587 37.63 12.64 -31.29
N SER A 588 38.41 11.81 -30.59
CA SER A 588 39.78 11.48 -30.99
C SER A 588 39.80 10.49 -32.16
N LYS A 589 40.79 10.61 -33.05
CA LYS A 589 40.93 9.69 -34.20
C LYS A 589 41.27 8.27 -33.77
N ASP A 590 42.06 8.12 -32.70
CA ASP A 590 42.56 6.82 -32.24
C ASP A 590 41.53 6.06 -31.40
N ASN A 591 40.52 6.75 -30.86
CA ASN A 591 39.45 6.18 -30.04
C ASN A 591 38.05 6.63 -30.49
N ALA A 592 37.85 6.81 -31.80
CA ALA A 592 36.70 7.52 -32.34
C ALA A 592 35.34 6.85 -32.02
N ILE A 593 35.27 5.52 -32.00
CA ILE A 593 34.01 4.80 -31.76
C ILE A 593 33.55 4.96 -30.30
N PRO A 594 34.38 4.68 -29.26
CA PRO A 594 33.98 4.94 -27.88
C PRO A 594 33.73 6.42 -27.58
N ASP A 595 34.54 7.32 -28.13
CA ASP A 595 34.39 8.77 -27.93
C ASP A 595 33.09 9.28 -28.57
N PHE A 596 32.72 8.78 -29.76
CA PHE A 596 31.44 9.07 -30.41
C PHE A 596 30.26 8.60 -29.57
N LYS A 597 30.30 7.36 -29.07
CA LYS A 597 29.26 6.83 -28.17
C LYS A 597 29.18 7.63 -26.86
N GLN A 598 30.30 8.06 -26.31
CA GLN A 598 30.34 8.89 -25.11
C GLN A 598 29.77 10.29 -25.37
N ALA A 599 30.07 10.89 -26.53
CA ALA A 599 29.50 12.17 -26.94
C ALA A 599 27.97 12.08 -27.12
N LEU A 600 27.46 10.94 -27.58
CA LEU A 600 26.02 10.66 -27.70
C LEU A 600 25.35 10.15 -26.41
N ALA A 601 26.12 9.87 -25.34
CA ALA A 601 25.56 9.40 -24.07
C ALA A 601 24.93 10.52 -23.22
N ALA A 602 25.30 11.78 -23.48
CA ALA A 602 24.79 12.99 -22.81
C ALA A 602 24.69 14.21 -23.75
N PRO A 603 23.90 14.15 -24.86
CA PRO A 603 23.72 15.29 -25.73
C PRO A 603 22.82 16.32 -25.02
N GLU A 604 23.36 17.52 -24.80
CA GLU A 604 22.57 18.62 -24.23
C GLU A 604 21.61 19.24 -25.26
N THR A 605 21.87 19.08 -26.57
CA THR A 605 21.09 19.65 -27.68
C THR A 605 21.24 18.86 -29.00
N ASP A 606 20.25 18.97 -29.92
CA ASP A 606 20.32 18.42 -31.29
C ASP A 606 21.54 18.92 -32.08
N ALA A 607 21.99 20.14 -31.81
CA ALA A 607 23.19 20.72 -32.43
C ALA A 607 24.46 19.95 -32.02
N ALA A 608 24.54 19.48 -30.77
CA ALA A 608 25.66 18.67 -30.31
C ALA A 608 25.69 17.28 -30.97
N ILE A 609 24.51 16.69 -31.23
CA ILE A 609 24.41 15.41 -31.93
C ILE A 609 24.86 15.56 -33.38
N LYS A 610 24.37 16.60 -34.08
CA LYS A 610 24.80 16.91 -35.45
C LYS A 610 26.32 17.10 -35.54
N ALA A 611 26.90 17.87 -34.62
CA ALA A 611 28.35 18.09 -34.56
C ALA A 611 29.14 16.79 -34.31
N ALA A 612 28.63 15.87 -33.49
CA ALA A 612 29.27 14.57 -33.26
C ALA A 612 29.23 13.68 -34.51
N PHE A 613 28.11 13.66 -35.24
CA PHE A 613 27.99 12.95 -36.52
C PHE A 613 28.89 13.54 -37.60
N GLU A 614 29.02 14.87 -37.67
CA GLU A 614 29.96 15.54 -38.59
C GLU A 614 31.43 15.22 -38.27
N GLN A 615 31.81 15.25 -36.98
CA GLN A 615 33.16 14.87 -36.54
C GLN A 615 33.47 13.41 -36.86
N MET A 616 32.55 12.49 -36.56
CA MET A 616 32.73 11.07 -36.89
C MET A 616 32.78 10.83 -38.40
N SER A 617 31.96 11.53 -39.19
CA SER A 617 32.01 11.49 -40.66
C SER A 617 33.37 11.92 -41.20
N ALA A 618 33.93 13.03 -40.69
CA ALA A 618 35.25 13.51 -41.10
C ALA A 618 36.36 12.50 -40.76
N ILE A 619 36.25 11.81 -39.62
CA ILE A 619 37.19 10.76 -39.21
C ILE A 619 37.08 9.54 -40.13
N VAL A 620 35.85 9.09 -40.45
CA VAL A 620 35.61 7.99 -41.39
C VAL A 620 36.18 8.31 -42.78
N GLU A 621 35.94 9.52 -43.29
CA GLU A 621 36.50 9.98 -44.57
C GLU A 621 38.03 9.99 -44.53
N GLN A 622 38.62 10.42 -43.43
CA GLN A 622 40.06 10.41 -43.27
C GLN A 622 40.62 8.98 -43.26
N TRP A 623 39.98 8.03 -42.55
CA TRP A 623 40.40 6.63 -42.54
C TRP A 623 40.40 6.02 -43.95
N VAL A 624 39.39 6.34 -44.76
CA VAL A 624 39.32 5.90 -46.16
C VAL A 624 40.41 6.56 -47.00
N ARG A 625 40.62 7.88 -46.83
CA ARG A 625 41.62 8.64 -47.60
C ARG A 625 43.07 8.23 -47.29
N SER A 626 43.39 7.99 -46.01
CA SER A 626 44.74 7.60 -45.56
C SER A 626 44.97 6.08 -45.57
N SER A 627 44.03 5.29 -46.10
CA SER A 627 44.19 3.84 -46.21
C SER A 627 45.21 3.48 -47.29
N PHE A 628 46.29 2.82 -46.90
CA PHE A 628 47.19 2.13 -47.83
C PHE A 628 46.64 0.73 -48.08
N GLY A 629 46.06 0.51 -49.26
CA GLY A 629 45.25 -0.69 -49.54
C GLY A 629 43.97 -0.73 -48.68
N GLU A 630 43.64 -1.89 -48.12
CA GLU A 630 42.42 -2.10 -47.32
C GLU A 630 42.58 -1.92 -45.80
N GLN A 631 43.76 -1.52 -45.31
CA GLN A 631 44.12 -1.57 -43.88
C GLN A 631 43.13 -0.83 -42.95
N ASN A 632 42.54 0.29 -43.40
CA ASN A 632 41.61 1.07 -42.59
C ASN A 632 40.12 0.88 -42.97
N TYR A 633 39.81 0.06 -43.97
CA TYR A 633 38.43 -0.10 -44.46
C TYR A 633 37.52 -0.77 -43.43
N GLU A 634 38.03 -1.73 -42.66
CA GLU A 634 37.26 -2.39 -41.60
C GLU A 634 36.87 -1.42 -40.49
N ARG A 635 37.79 -0.54 -40.08
CA ARG A 635 37.54 0.50 -39.08
C ARG A 635 36.52 1.53 -39.56
N ALA A 636 36.56 1.91 -40.84
CA ALA A 636 35.59 2.80 -41.46
C ALA A 636 34.19 2.16 -41.55
N ILE A 637 34.12 0.87 -41.90
CA ILE A 637 32.87 0.08 -41.96
C ILE A 637 32.25 -0.05 -40.56
N GLU A 638 33.06 -0.35 -39.54
CA GLU A 638 32.60 -0.40 -38.14
C GLU A 638 32.09 0.97 -37.67
N GLY A 639 32.83 2.04 -37.99
CA GLY A 639 32.41 3.42 -37.70
C GLY A 639 31.05 3.76 -38.32
N LEU A 640 30.84 3.42 -39.60
CA LEU A 640 29.55 3.60 -40.28
C LEU A 640 28.44 2.74 -39.65
N GLY A 641 28.74 1.51 -39.23
CA GLY A 641 27.76 0.63 -38.57
C GLY A 641 27.30 1.18 -37.22
N VAL A 642 28.22 1.76 -36.46
CA VAL A 642 27.90 2.45 -35.20
C VAL A 642 27.08 3.70 -35.47
N MET A 643 27.49 4.56 -36.40
CA MET A 643 26.71 5.76 -36.78
C MET A 643 25.29 5.41 -37.21
N ARG A 644 25.09 4.33 -37.97
CA ARG A 644 23.76 3.86 -38.37
C ARG A 644 22.92 3.43 -37.19
N SER A 645 23.49 2.61 -36.31
CA SER A 645 22.78 2.06 -35.14
C SER A 645 22.33 3.18 -34.21
N GLU A 646 23.23 4.14 -33.93
CA GLU A 646 22.92 5.30 -33.10
C GLU A 646 21.91 6.24 -33.77
N ALA A 647 21.93 6.40 -35.10
CA ALA A 647 20.94 7.20 -35.82
C ALA A 647 19.53 6.59 -35.78
N VAL A 648 19.42 5.25 -35.83
CA VAL A 648 18.17 4.51 -35.64
C VAL A 648 17.69 4.67 -34.19
N GLU A 649 18.57 4.50 -33.20
CA GLU A 649 18.23 4.65 -31.78
C GLU A 649 17.79 6.08 -31.42
N LEU A 650 18.35 7.10 -32.09
CA LEU A 650 18.02 8.51 -31.88
C LEU A 650 16.80 8.99 -32.67
N GLU A 651 16.23 8.15 -33.54
CA GLU A 651 15.15 8.48 -34.50
C GLU A 651 15.54 9.65 -35.44
N MET A 652 16.82 9.73 -35.82
CA MET A 652 17.33 10.76 -36.74
C MET A 652 18.03 10.13 -37.96
N PRO A 653 17.27 9.45 -38.84
CA PRO A 653 17.82 8.72 -39.98
C PRO A 653 18.56 9.63 -40.98
N ASP A 654 18.14 10.89 -41.10
CA ASP A 654 18.72 11.86 -42.04
C ASP A 654 20.21 12.13 -41.80
N LEU A 655 20.68 12.06 -40.54
CA LEU A 655 22.08 12.28 -40.22
C LEU A 655 22.98 11.20 -40.81
N TYR A 656 22.59 9.93 -40.68
CA TYR A 656 23.33 8.83 -41.26
C TYR A 656 23.13 8.74 -42.79
N ASN A 657 21.89 8.89 -43.27
CA ASN A 657 21.59 8.84 -44.69
C ASN A 657 22.33 9.95 -45.47
N GLY A 658 22.46 11.14 -44.88
CA GLY A 658 23.26 12.24 -45.42
C GLY A 658 24.76 11.91 -45.48
N VAL A 659 25.33 11.32 -44.41
CA VAL A 659 26.73 10.88 -44.38
C VAL A 659 27.01 9.82 -45.44
N LEU A 660 26.15 8.80 -45.56
CA LEU A 660 26.34 7.72 -46.53
C LEU A 660 26.21 8.22 -47.97
N SER A 661 25.29 9.14 -48.24
CA SER A 661 25.11 9.78 -49.56
C SER A 661 26.32 10.64 -49.92
N ALA A 662 26.80 11.48 -49.01
CA ALA A 662 28.00 12.29 -49.21
C ALA A 662 29.24 11.43 -49.46
N LEU A 663 29.36 10.30 -48.75
CA LEU A 663 30.46 9.35 -48.95
C LEU A 663 30.39 8.68 -50.33
N LYS A 664 29.19 8.32 -50.81
CA LYS A 664 28.97 7.79 -52.16
C LYS A 664 29.46 8.78 -53.23
N ASP A 665 29.05 10.03 -53.12
CA ASP A 665 29.43 11.08 -54.08
C ASP A 665 30.95 11.31 -54.08
N LYS A 666 31.59 11.31 -52.92
CA LYS A 666 33.04 11.46 -52.79
C LYS A 666 33.82 10.28 -53.37
N VAL A 667 33.28 9.06 -53.31
CA VAL A 667 33.86 7.89 -53.98
C VAL A 667 33.67 7.97 -55.50
N LEU A 668 32.51 8.42 -55.98
CA LEU A 668 32.23 8.57 -57.42
C LEU A 668 33.14 9.58 -58.11
N HIS A 669 33.47 10.67 -57.41
CA HIS A 669 34.31 11.77 -57.93
C HIS A 669 35.78 11.67 -57.54
N ASP A 670 36.23 10.51 -57.03
CA ASP A 670 37.61 10.21 -56.62
C ASP A 670 38.21 11.22 -55.60
N GLN A 671 37.37 11.82 -54.75
CA GLN A 671 37.76 12.87 -53.80
C GLN A 671 38.41 12.34 -52.51
N LEU A 672 38.47 11.01 -52.33
CA LEU A 672 39.04 10.33 -51.15
C LEU A 672 40.47 9.79 -51.40
N GLY A 673 41.28 10.54 -52.15
CA GLY A 673 42.69 10.22 -52.37
C GLY A 673 42.93 9.11 -53.39
N GLY A 674 42.11 9.03 -54.43
CA GLY A 674 42.22 8.06 -55.54
C GLY A 674 40.95 7.23 -55.74
N ASN A 675 41.03 6.21 -56.60
CA ASN A 675 39.93 5.29 -56.86
C ASN A 675 39.69 4.41 -55.62
N ARG A 676 38.59 4.69 -54.90
CA ARG A 676 38.17 3.96 -53.69
C ARG A 676 36.94 3.08 -53.92
N ARG A 677 36.74 2.61 -55.17
CA ARG A 677 35.62 1.70 -55.51
C ARG A 677 35.66 0.40 -54.74
N ASP A 678 36.86 -0.07 -54.38
CA ASP A 678 37.05 -1.30 -53.59
C ASP A 678 36.47 -1.16 -52.17
N PHE A 679 36.63 0.01 -51.54
CA PHE A 679 35.99 0.33 -50.26
C PHE A 679 34.47 0.35 -50.40
N TRP A 680 33.94 0.99 -51.45
CA TRP A 680 32.49 1.05 -51.68
C TRP A 680 31.89 -0.33 -51.92
N ALA A 681 32.60 -1.20 -52.64
CA ALA A 681 32.21 -2.58 -52.84
C ALA A 681 32.18 -3.35 -51.51
N LYS A 682 33.21 -3.20 -50.67
CA LYS A 682 33.28 -3.82 -49.33
C LYS A 682 32.17 -3.32 -48.40
N ALA A 683 31.86 -2.02 -48.42
CA ALA A 683 30.73 -1.44 -47.68
C ALA A 683 29.38 -1.99 -48.17
N ARG A 684 29.19 -2.13 -49.49
CA ARG A 684 27.97 -2.69 -50.10
C ARG A 684 27.71 -4.14 -49.69
N TRP A 685 28.75 -4.97 -49.59
CA TRP A 685 28.60 -6.37 -49.19
C TRP A 685 28.52 -6.58 -47.68
N THR A 686 28.80 -5.54 -46.88
CA THR A 686 28.63 -5.61 -45.44
C THR A 686 27.14 -5.47 -45.10
N LYS A 687 26.59 -6.50 -44.43
CA LYS A 687 25.18 -6.49 -44.01
C LYS A 687 24.94 -5.36 -43.02
N GLY A 688 23.87 -4.60 -43.23
CA GLY A 688 23.41 -3.58 -42.27
C GLY A 688 24.02 -2.19 -42.42
N LEU A 689 24.67 -1.86 -43.55
CA LEU A 689 25.17 -0.50 -43.85
C LEU A 689 24.31 0.30 -44.84
N GLY A 690 23.12 -0.20 -45.21
CA GLY A 690 22.23 0.50 -46.14
C GLY A 690 21.63 1.77 -45.55
N LEU A 691 21.06 2.62 -46.41
CA LEU A 691 20.21 3.73 -45.97
C LEU A 691 19.13 3.20 -45.00
N ILE A 692 18.80 4.00 -43.99
CA ILE A 692 17.75 3.70 -43.04
C ILE A 692 16.42 4.01 -43.73
N ASP A 693 15.57 2.99 -43.91
CA ASP A 693 14.29 3.13 -44.61
C ASP A 693 13.13 3.52 -43.65
N SER A 694 11.98 3.86 -44.24
CA SER A 694 10.77 4.24 -43.53
C SER A 694 10.13 3.09 -42.72
N LEU A 695 10.41 1.82 -43.04
CA LEU A 695 9.91 0.65 -42.30
C LEU A 695 10.71 0.41 -41.02
N GLU A 696 12.01 0.72 -41.02
CA GLU A 696 12.89 0.61 -39.85
C GLU A 696 12.62 1.69 -38.79
N THR A 697 11.93 2.77 -39.16
CA THR A 697 11.75 3.97 -38.32
C THR A 697 10.30 4.44 -38.21
N ASP A 698 9.32 3.56 -38.44
CA ASP A 698 7.88 3.86 -38.35
C ASP A 698 7.45 5.16 -39.09
N GLY A 699 8.06 5.43 -40.26
CA GLY A 699 7.73 6.57 -41.13
C GLY A 699 8.54 7.86 -40.88
N VAL A 700 9.53 7.86 -39.98
CA VAL A 700 10.39 9.04 -39.74
C VAL A 700 11.41 9.25 -40.87
N SER A 701 11.95 8.18 -41.45
CA SER A 701 12.82 8.30 -42.64
C SER A 701 12.02 8.64 -43.90
N GLY A 702 12.48 9.63 -44.66
CA GLY A 702 11.93 9.97 -45.97
C GLY A 702 12.30 8.99 -47.10
N VAL A 703 13.17 8.00 -46.83
CA VAL A 703 13.69 7.06 -47.84
C VAL A 703 12.78 5.84 -47.96
N GLY A 704 12.34 5.55 -49.19
CA GLY A 704 11.58 4.35 -49.50
C GLY A 704 12.45 3.08 -49.54
N ARG A 705 11.87 1.90 -49.30
CA ARG A 705 12.61 0.63 -49.34
C ARG A 705 13.26 0.36 -50.71
N ASP A 706 12.55 0.66 -51.79
CA ASP A 706 13.06 0.49 -53.16
C ASP A 706 14.22 1.47 -53.45
N GLU A 707 14.16 2.67 -52.87
CA GLU A 707 15.21 3.68 -52.97
C GLU A 707 16.47 3.26 -52.19
N ALA A 708 16.30 2.73 -50.97
CA ALA A 708 17.40 2.19 -50.16
C ALA A 708 18.11 1.00 -50.84
N VAL A 709 17.36 0.15 -51.56
CA VAL A 709 17.91 -0.98 -52.33
C VAL A 709 18.64 -0.48 -53.59
N ALA A 710 18.06 0.48 -54.31
CA ALA A 710 18.67 1.06 -55.52
C ALA A 710 19.93 1.89 -55.23
N PHE A 711 20.07 2.43 -54.01
CA PHE A 711 21.16 3.31 -53.60
C PHE A 711 22.57 2.74 -53.80
N TRP A 712 22.76 1.43 -53.69
CA TRP A 712 24.09 0.82 -53.80
C TRP A 712 24.65 0.74 -55.23
N VAL A 713 23.82 1.00 -56.23
CA VAL A 713 24.24 1.01 -57.63
C VAL A 713 25.00 2.32 -57.90
N LEU A 714 26.29 2.20 -58.22
CA LEU A 714 27.08 3.28 -58.83
C LEU A 714 26.69 3.31 -60.32
N ARG A 715 26.05 4.38 -60.77
CA ARG A 715 25.79 4.62 -62.20
C ARG A 715 26.86 5.55 -62.76
#